data_AF-A0A839EBU9-F1
#
_entry.id   AF-A0A839EBU9-F1
#
_cell.length_a   1.000
_cell.length_b   1.000
_cell.length_c   1.000
_cell.angle_alpha   90.00
_cell.angle_beta   90.00
_cell.angle_gamma   90.00
#
_symmetry.space_group_name_H-M   'P 1'
#
loop_
_entity.id
_entity.type
_entity.pdbx_description
1 polymer ?
#
loop_
_entity_poly.entity_id
_entity_poly.type
_entity_poly.pdbx_seq_one_letter_code
_entity_poly.pdbx_strand_id
1 'polypeptide(L)'
;MTALVMPPLPTPPTPPPHTPFPVIAVIAPAVGAVVILLITGSVFVLVFAALTPLIAIATTLDARRTARRHVREEAARFDRDCAAWLARVPELHALERARADAARPPLHELLRAGDPQCPADAPVRVGVAPGPSAIAPERPAVLDDGPVARRLAELVSRASLHPALPVAVPAGPIRIVGRGRAADSVARLVGLHPACVVDRVRTARVPHGDAGAALVPVELVVESPTRMRVRLPDGVEHFVQPEGATLREQELVLRRRSPGVAALPPSVAWSTIRAEAIAGSVGSEAAPGVIGVDAAGPVGIDLLGDAPHALVGGTTGSGKSEFLRTVALAWVEGASPADRSILLVDFKGGSAFAELAILPHVAGLLTDLDAVAAERALRSLRAEIRRRERVLLTNGAREIGDMPSGVLARLLILVDEYAVLVESFPELQPLIADIAARGRSLGMHLVLCTQRPAGVVRDAVAANCGIRVAFRMASTAESKGFLPGPPPPDDSPAGRAALAVAGRSSSVQIATIGMSDIRAVADRWRAAEPAPRPWLPPLPDHVRRAHTAAMEAEPESESETASGPADGLRLTIGIVDDPDRQRRLRGEWSPQRDGALLIVGGRGSGAEDALAVLGESAVAAGCDAVVLPRRPADAVGALLELREELESGPRAPDGPRRLLLLLIPEIDVLVAEAGDRAIDVLEALDAADRRIRRRGGAIAASCSSVLRARAGVVGRFDSVLLLRAASLDDHRAAGGSPAGFDPSAPRGRGLWRGRAIQVLEREQEPIAARIPVIPVWSPPAGLPIAVVSPRPTVTADRLRRRGIEVGSDPMVLAGVGAIVADGLRGGPAHGVVVADAETWQATWSALALARREGVVVLVDASESDARAVLGARARIPLRDDDAPDEVIVVDSRGPFRARWAELEPDLGSAADRIG
;
A
#
# COMPACT_ATOMS: atom_id res chain seq x y z
N MET A 1 -55.26 25.39 -33.94
CA MET A 1 -54.21 25.48 -34.97
C MET A 1 -53.76 26.93 -35.08
N THR A 2 -52.70 27.33 -34.36
CA THR A 2 -52.14 28.69 -34.44
C THR A 2 -51.53 28.90 -35.82
N ALA A 3 -51.85 29.96 -36.56
CA ALA A 3 -51.26 30.15 -37.89
C ALA A 3 -49.73 30.31 -37.77
N LEU A 4 -48.94 29.58 -38.59
CA LEU A 4 -47.48 29.74 -38.70
C LEU A 4 -47.22 31.01 -39.53
N VAL A 5 -47.51 32.18 -38.95
CA VAL A 5 -47.36 33.46 -39.65
C VAL A 5 -46.26 34.26 -38.95
N MET A 6 -45.22 34.57 -39.71
CA MET A 6 -44.15 35.45 -39.26
C MET A 6 -44.67 36.89 -39.16
N PRO A 7 -44.36 37.64 -38.10
CA PRO A 7 -44.70 39.06 -38.03
C PRO A 7 -44.02 39.83 -39.17
N PRO A 8 -44.62 40.95 -39.62
CA PRO A 8 -44.02 41.78 -40.66
C PRO A 8 -42.60 42.23 -40.27
N LEU A 9 -41.76 42.50 -41.27
CA LEU A 9 -40.39 42.94 -41.06
C LEU A 9 -40.34 44.24 -40.23
N PRO A 10 -39.32 44.43 -39.38
CA PRO A 10 -39.13 45.66 -38.62
C PRO A 10 -39.13 46.91 -39.51
N THR A 11 -39.75 47.98 -39.04
CA THR A 11 -39.85 49.23 -39.79
C THR A 11 -38.52 50.00 -39.77
N PRO A 12 -38.02 50.50 -40.92
CA PRO A 12 -36.79 51.28 -40.99
C PRO A 12 -36.79 52.51 -40.06
N PRO A 13 -35.62 52.95 -39.55
CA PRO A 13 -35.51 54.12 -38.69
C PRO A 13 -35.97 55.38 -39.42
N THR A 14 -36.76 56.23 -38.74
CA THR A 14 -37.28 57.47 -39.35
C THR A 14 -36.26 58.61 -39.24
N PRO A 15 -36.09 59.45 -40.28
CA PRO A 15 -35.21 60.61 -40.20
C PRO A 15 -35.76 61.64 -39.19
N PRO A 16 -34.89 62.35 -38.45
CA PRO A 16 -35.34 63.36 -37.49
C PRO A 16 -36.04 64.51 -38.22
N PRO A 17 -37.06 65.15 -37.60
CA PRO A 17 -37.73 66.29 -38.21
C PRO A 17 -36.77 67.46 -38.42
N HIS A 18 -36.82 68.08 -39.61
CA HIS A 18 -36.01 69.26 -39.93
C HIS A 18 -36.50 70.48 -39.14
N THR A 19 -35.68 70.98 -38.21
CA THR A 19 -35.93 72.24 -37.49
C THR A 19 -35.11 73.37 -38.13
N PRO A 20 -35.71 74.27 -38.93
CA PRO A 20 -34.99 75.38 -39.52
C PRO A 20 -34.52 76.37 -38.44
N PHE A 21 -33.42 77.09 -38.69
CA PHE A 21 -32.96 78.16 -37.80
C PHE A 21 -34.05 79.25 -37.71
N PRO A 22 -34.50 79.66 -36.50
CA PRO A 22 -35.63 80.56 -36.37
C PRO A 22 -35.24 82.01 -36.64
N VAL A 23 -34.97 82.35 -37.90
CA VAL A 23 -34.50 83.67 -38.36
C VAL A 23 -35.47 84.79 -37.91
N ILE A 24 -36.78 84.54 -38.02
CA ILE A 24 -37.82 85.51 -37.63
C ILE A 24 -37.76 85.81 -36.14
N ALA A 25 -37.51 84.80 -35.30
CA ALA A 25 -37.42 84.98 -33.84
C ALA A 25 -36.18 85.77 -33.42
N VAL A 26 -35.13 85.82 -34.25
CA VAL A 26 -33.93 86.65 -34.00
C VAL A 26 -34.16 88.10 -34.44
N ILE A 27 -34.80 88.31 -35.59
CA ILE A 27 -34.97 89.64 -36.19
C ILE A 27 -36.09 90.43 -35.52
N ALA A 28 -37.23 89.80 -35.21
CA ALA A 28 -38.42 90.51 -34.73
C ALA A 28 -38.19 91.26 -33.39
N PRO A 29 -37.54 90.67 -32.36
CA PRO A 29 -37.24 91.39 -31.12
C PRO A 29 -36.16 92.45 -31.28
N ALA A 30 -35.20 92.26 -32.19
CA ALA A 30 -34.18 93.27 -32.49
C ALA A 30 -34.82 94.53 -33.12
N VAL A 31 -35.71 94.33 -34.09
CA VAL A 31 -36.49 95.43 -34.69
C VAL A 31 -37.42 96.07 -33.66
N GLY A 32 -38.14 95.26 -32.87
CA GLY A 32 -39.02 95.75 -31.80
C GLY A 32 -38.28 96.55 -30.73
N ALA A 33 -37.10 96.11 -30.30
CA ALA A 33 -36.27 96.83 -29.34
C ALA A 33 -35.76 98.17 -29.89
N VAL A 34 -35.42 98.24 -31.18
CA VAL A 34 -35.03 99.50 -31.84
C VAL A 34 -36.22 100.47 -31.91
N VAL A 35 -37.41 99.98 -32.28
CA VAL A 35 -38.62 100.81 -32.31
C VAL A 35 -38.98 101.31 -30.91
N ILE A 36 -38.93 100.46 -29.89
CA ILE A 36 -39.23 100.84 -28.50
C ILE A 36 -38.16 101.81 -27.97
N LEU A 37 -36.88 101.62 -28.30
CA LEU A 37 -35.80 102.55 -27.94
C LEU A 37 -36.07 103.96 -28.51
N LEU A 38 -36.48 104.05 -29.78
CA LEU A 38 -36.80 105.33 -30.42
C LEU A 38 -37.98 106.04 -29.74
N ILE A 39 -38.94 105.28 -29.20
CA ILE A 39 -40.13 105.84 -28.54
C ILE A 39 -39.85 106.21 -27.07
N THR A 40 -39.15 105.35 -26.34
CA THR A 40 -39.01 105.45 -24.88
C THR A 40 -37.70 106.06 -24.41
N GLY A 41 -36.66 106.12 -25.26
CA GLY A 41 -35.33 106.66 -24.95
C GLY A 41 -34.47 105.78 -24.02
N SER A 42 -34.97 104.63 -23.56
CA SER A 42 -34.25 103.77 -22.60
C SER A 42 -33.33 102.77 -23.31
N VAL A 43 -32.02 102.95 -23.13
CA VAL A 43 -30.99 102.06 -23.67
C VAL A 43 -31.09 100.63 -23.12
N PHE A 44 -31.72 100.45 -21.95
CA PHE A 44 -31.87 99.13 -21.31
C PHE A 44 -32.65 98.12 -22.16
N VAL A 45 -33.54 98.59 -23.05
CA VAL A 45 -34.32 97.73 -23.95
C VAL A 45 -33.44 96.95 -24.95
N LEU A 46 -32.24 97.45 -25.27
CA LEU A 46 -31.29 96.76 -26.16
C LEU A 46 -30.73 95.47 -25.56
N VAL A 47 -30.76 95.29 -24.25
CA VAL A 47 -30.34 94.03 -23.60
C VAL A 47 -31.22 92.86 -24.04
N PHE A 48 -32.52 93.09 -24.21
CA PHE A 48 -33.44 92.05 -24.70
C PHE A 48 -33.17 91.68 -26.17
N ALA A 49 -32.77 92.64 -27.00
CA ALA A 49 -32.31 92.36 -28.36
C ALA A 49 -31.03 91.52 -28.38
N ALA A 50 -30.08 91.81 -27.47
CA ALA A 50 -28.83 91.05 -27.36
C ALA A 50 -29.02 89.62 -26.81
N LEU A 51 -30.03 89.41 -25.95
CA LEU A 51 -30.35 88.08 -25.41
C LEU A 51 -30.98 87.14 -26.47
N THR A 52 -31.60 87.70 -27.51
CA THR A 52 -32.37 86.95 -28.51
C THR A 52 -31.48 86.05 -29.41
N PRO A 53 -30.35 86.52 -29.97
CA PRO A 53 -29.38 85.66 -30.66
C PRO A 53 -28.85 84.53 -29.79
N LEU A 54 -28.60 84.79 -28.49
CA LEU A 54 -28.13 83.78 -27.55
C LEU A 54 -29.17 82.66 -27.38
N ILE A 55 -30.45 83.01 -27.25
CA ILE A 55 -31.56 82.04 -27.17
C ILE A 55 -31.72 81.26 -28.48
N ALA A 56 -31.56 81.89 -29.64
CA ALA A 56 -31.65 81.21 -30.94
C ALA A 56 -30.48 80.24 -31.20
N ILE A 57 -29.27 80.58 -30.74
CA ILE A 57 -28.13 79.66 -30.77
C ILE A 57 -28.37 78.50 -29.80
N ALA A 58 -28.88 78.78 -28.59
CA ALA A 58 -29.21 77.75 -27.62
C ALA A 58 -30.28 76.77 -28.16
N THR A 59 -31.36 77.27 -28.77
CA THR A 59 -32.42 76.42 -29.34
C THR A 59 -31.96 75.61 -30.55
N THR A 60 -31.06 76.13 -31.38
CA THR A 60 -30.52 75.38 -32.53
C THR A 60 -29.46 74.36 -32.14
N LEU A 61 -28.65 74.63 -31.11
CA LEU A 61 -27.78 73.63 -30.49
C LEU A 61 -28.60 72.52 -29.82
N ASP A 62 -29.69 72.87 -29.15
CA ASP A 62 -30.60 71.91 -28.53
C ASP A 62 -31.37 71.09 -29.58
N ALA A 63 -31.81 71.70 -30.69
CA ALA A 63 -32.38 71.00 -31.84
C ALA A 63 -31.40 70.01 -32.48
N ARG A 64 -30.12 70.37 -32.62
CA ARG A 64 -29.08 69.44 -33.11
C ARG A 64 -28.82 68.30 -32.13
N ARG A 65 -28.85 68.60 -30.83
CA ARG A 65 -28.65 67.60 -29.76
C ARG A 65 -29.82 66.61 -29.70
N THR A 66 -31.05 67.10 -29.78
CA THR A 66 -32.28 66.30 -29.85
C THR A 66 -32.39 65.51 -31.15
N ALA A 67 -32.01 66.07 -32.31
CA ALA A 67 -31.96 65.32 -33.57
C ALA A 67 -30.94 64.17 -33.53
N ARG A 68 -29.73 64.41 -32.99
CA ARG A 68 -28.73 63.34 -32.78
C ARG A 68 -29.23 62.27 -31.80
N ARG A 69 -29.95 62.68 -30.76
CA ARG A 69 -30.57 61.77 -29.79
C ARG A 69 -31.68 60.95 -30.44
N HIS A 70 -32.56 61.56 -31.23
CA HIS A 70 -33.61 60.89 -32.01
C HIS A 70 -33.03 59.86 -32.98
N VAL A 71 -31.99 60.22 -33.75
CA VAL A 71 -31.31 59.26 -34.65
C VAL A 71 -30.75 58.06 -33.88
N ARG A 72 -30.13 58.29 -32.72
CA ARG A 72 -29.60 57.21 -31.86
C ARG A 72 -30.72 56.36 -31.26
N GLU A 73 -31.81 56.98 -30.82
CA GLU A 73 -32.97 56.29 -30.22
C GLU A 73 -33.73 55.45 -31.26
N GLU A 74 -33.94 55.98 -32.48
CA GLU A 74 -34.52 55.27 -33.63
C GLU A 74 -33.65 54.12 -34.10
N ALA A 75 -32.33 54.33 -34.21
CA ALA A 75 -31.40 53.26 -34.55
C ALA A 75 -31.40 52.16 -33.48
N ALA A 76 -31.35 52.54 -32.20
CA ALA A 76 -31.43 51.58 -31.11
C ALA A 76 -32.79 50.87 -31.04
N ARG A 77 -33.89 51.52 -31.42
CA ARG A 77 -35.21 50.88 -31.57
C ARG A 77 -35.16 49.85 -32.69
N PHE A 78 -34.70 50.24 -33.88
CA PHE A 78 -34.59 49.34 -35.03
C PHE A 78 -33.72 48.12 -34.73
N ASP A 79 -32.60 48.30 -34.04
CA ASP A 79 -31.73 47.20 -33.63
C ASP A 79 -32.42 46.27 -32.62
N ARG A 80 -33.17 46.82 -31.65
CA ARG A 80 -33.97 46.02 -30.72
C ARG A 80 -35.07 45.25 -31.44
N ASP A 81 -35.76 45.86 -32.39
CA ASP A 81 -36.84 45.24 -33.14
C ASP A 81 -36.31 44.13 -34.06
N CYS A 82 -35.15 44.36 -34.72
CA CYS A 82 -34.44 43.33 -35.48
C CYS A 82 -34.01 42.16 -34.60
N ALA A 83 -33.48 42.44 -33.40
CA ALA A 83 -33.07 41.40 -32.46
C ALA A 83 -34.28 40.59 -31.95
N ALA A 84 -35.37 41.26 -31.60
CA ALA A 84 -36.62 40.62 -31.17
C ALA A 84 -37.23 39.77 -32.28
N TRP A 85 -37.22 40.27 -33.53
CA TRP A 85 -37.71 39.53 -34.69
C TRP A 85 -36.85 38.30 -34.97
N LEU A 86 -35.51 38.41 -34.92
CA LEU A 86 -34.60 37.26 -35.07
C LEU A 86 -34.77 36.23 -33.96
N ALA A 87 -35.02 36.66 -32.73
CA ALA A 87 -35.26 35.77 -31.61
C ALA A 87 -36.52 34.89 -31.82
N ARG A 88 -37.48 35.36 -32.63
CA ARG A 88 -38.70 34.63 -32.95
C ARG A 88 -38.51 33.57 -34.05
N VAL A 89 -37.47 33.70 -34.89
CA VAL A 89 -37.21 32.76 -35.99
C VAL A 89 -36.97 31.33 -35.49
N PRO A 90 -36.09 31.07 -34.50
CA PRO A 90 -35.91 29.72 -33.95
C PRO A 90 -37.18 29.13 -33.34
N GLU A 91 -38.01 29.95 -32.69
CA GLU A 91 -39.26 29.50 -32.07
C GLU A 91 -40.30 29.08 -33.13
N LEU A 92 -40.42 29.85 -34.21
CA LEU A 92 -41.31 29.51 -35.33
C LEU A 92 -40.76 28.32 -36.15
N HIS A 93 -39.44 28.22 -36.35
CA HIS A 93 -38.80 27.04 -36.92
C HIS A 93 -39.03 25.80 -36.06
N ALA A 94 -38.94 25.90 -34.73
CA ALA A 94 -39.25 24.79 -33.84
C ALA A 94 -40.73 24.34 -33.96
N LEU A 95 -41.66 25.29 -34.11
CA LEU A 95 -43.07 24.98 -34.35
C LEU A 95 -43.33 24.37 -35.73
N GLU A 96 -42.66 24.87 -36.77
CA GLU A 96 -42.67 24.30 -38.12
C GLU A 96 -42.14 22.86 -38.09
N ARG A 97 -41.01 22.65 -37.42
CA ARG A 97 -40.40 21.35 -37.22
C ARG A 97 -41.32 20.40 -36.45
N ALA A 98 -41.92 20.85 -35.36
CA ALA A 98 -42.85 20.03 -34.59
C ALA A 98 -44.08 19.62 -35.41
N ARG A 99 -44.57 20.46 -36.32
CA ARG A 99 -45.64 20.07 -37.27
C ARG A 99 -45.17 19.07 -38.31
N ALA A 100 -43.96 19.28 -38.85
CA ALA A 100 -43.37 18.35 -39.81
C ALA A 100 -43.08 16.98 -39.16
N ASP A 101 -42.63 16.98 -37.90
CA ASP A 101 -42.46 15.79 -37.07
C ASP A 101 -43.82 15.14 -36.78
N ALA A 102 -44.87 15.89 -36.43
CA ALA A 102 -46.20 15.31 -36.23
C ALA A 102 -46.80 14.71 -37.51
N ALA A 103 -46.54 15.29 -38.67
CA ALA A 103 -47.00 14.77 -39.97
C ALA A 103 -46.17 13.57 -40.45
N ARG A 104 -44.90 13.48 -40.05
CA ARG A 104 -43.97 12.39 -40.37
C ARG A 104 -43.16 12.04 -39.12
N PRO A 105 -43.75 11.32 -38.15
CA PRO A 105 -43.10 11.06 -36.87
C PRO A 105 -41.73 10.42 -37.05
N PRO A 106 -40.71 10.82 -36.26
CA PRO A 106 -39.44 10.12 -36.27
C PRO A 106 -39.69 8.67 -35.88
N LEU A 107 -39.01 7.75 -36.56
CA LEU A 107 -39.34 6.33 -36.44
C LEU A 107 -39.21 5.85 -35.00
N HIS A 108 -38.33 6.45 -34.19
CA HIS A 108 -38.20 6.16 -32.75
C HIS A 108 -39.38 6.59 -31.86
N GLU A 109 -40.22 7.54 -32.27
CA GLU A 109 -41.44 7.91 -31.54
C GLU A 109 -42.61 6.97 -31.87
N LEU A 110 -42.74 6.53 -33.14
CA LEU A 110 -43.65 5.44 -33.50
C LEU A 110 -43.32 4.16 -32.71
N LEU A 111 -42.04 3.93 -32.41
CA LEU A 111 -41.58 2.82 -31.56
C LEU A 111 -41.95 2.96 -30.07
N ARG A 112 -42.16 4.18 -29.55
CA ARG A 112 -42.48 4.43 -28.13
C ARG A 112 -43.97 4.24 -27.83
N ALA A 113 -44.85 4.48 -28.81
CA ALA A 113 -46.30 4.45 -28.66
C ALA A 113 -46.94 3.04 -28.74
N GLY A 114 -46.24 2.03 -29.27
CA GLY A 114 -46.78 0.66 -29.37
C GLY A 114 -47.94 0.51 -30.36
N ASP A 115 -48.13 1.48 -31.26
CA ASP A 115 -49.27 1.53 -32.19
C ASP A 115 -49.04 0.60 -33.41
N PRO A 116 -49.93 -0.38 -33.71
CA PRO A 116 -49.65 -1.42 -34.70
C PRO A 116 -49.84 -1.05 -36.19
N GLN A 117 -50.10 0.20 -36.57
CA GLN A 117 -50.47 0.52 -37.95
C GLN A 117 -49.67 1.68 -38.55
N CYS A 118 -48.42 1.40 -38.96
CA CYS A 118 -47.79 2.20 -40.00
C CYS A 118 -48.30 1.71 -41.36
N PRO A 119 -49.01 2.54 -42.16
CA PRO A 119 -49.52 2.14 -43.47
C PRO A 119 -48.38 1.60 -44.35
N ALA A 120 -48.61 0.50 -45.07
CA ALA A 120 -47.56 -0.15 -45.88
C ALA A 120 -47.01 0.76 -46.99
N ASP A 121 -47.77 1.77 -47.39
CA ASP A 121 -47.47 2.78 -48.40
C ASP A 121 -46.90 4.09 -47.81
N ALA A 122 -46.76 4.21 -46.49
CA ALA A 122 -46.23 5.42 -45.85
C ALA A 122 -44.72 5.59 -46.15
N PRO A 123 -44.25 6.80 -46.50
CA PRO A 123 -42.84 7.04 -46.75
C PRO A 123 -42.02 6.94 -45.45
N VAL A 124 -40.83 6.34 -45.55
CA VAL A 124 -39.94 6.11 -44.42
C VAL A 124 -39.02 7.30 -44.21
N ARG A 125 -39.07 7.86 -43.00
CA ARG A 125 -38.17 8.92 -42.58
C ARG A 125 -36.76 8.38 -42.32
N VAL A 126 -35.77 8.98 -42.96
CA VAL A 126 -34.36 8.52 -42.93
C VAL A 126 -33.42 9.51 -42.26
N GLY A 127 -33.85 10.76 -42.05
CA GLY A 127 -33.01 11.79 -41.49
C GLY A 127 -33.62 13.18 -41.58
N VAL A 128 -32.77 14.18 -41.40
CA VAL A 128 -33.15 15.59 -41.49
C VAL A 128 -32.19 16.36 -42.39
N ALA A 129 -32.68 17.37 -43.10
CA ALA A 129 -31.85 18.23 -43.94
C ALA A 129 -32.35 19.68 -43.93
N PRO A 130 -31.49 20.67 -44.25
CA PRO A 130 -31.94 22.03 -44.47
C PRO A 130 -32.93 22.10 -45.64
N GLY A 131 -33.96 22.94 -45.53
CA GLY A 131 -34.99 23.06 -46.55
C GLY A 131 -35.72 24.42 -46.52
N PRO A 132 -36.47 24.76 -47.58
CA PRO A 132 -37.23 26.00 -47.62
C PRO A 132 -38.26 26.03 -46.48
N SER A 133 -38.30 27.16 -45.77
CA SER A 133 -39.19 27.35 -44.62
C SER A 133 -40.54 27.91 -45.05
N ALA A 134 -41.63 27.37 -44.52
CA ALA A 134 -43.00 27.82 -44.73
C ALA A 134 -43.30 29.17 -44.06
N ILE A 135 -42.43 29.64 -43.16
CA ILE A 135 -42.55 30.96 -42.51
C ILE A 135 -41.75 32.05 -43.24
N ALA A 136 -41.19 31.76 -44.42
CA ALA A 136 -40.41 32.73 -45.17
C ALA A 136 -41.20 34.04 -45.39
N PRO A 137 -40.66 35.20 -44.97
CA PRO A 137 -41.35 36.47 -45.14
C PRO A 137 -41.33 36.91 -46.61
N GLU A 138 -42.34 37.68 -47.03
CA GLU A 138 -42.35 38.31 -48.35
C GLU A 138 -41.12 39.21 -48.52
N ARG A 139 -40.44 39.09 -49.67
CA ARG A 139 -39.28 39.95 -49.98
C ARG A 139 -39.77 41.39 -50.19
N PRO A 140 -39.17 42.39 -49.53
CA PRO A 140 -39.49 43.80 -49.79
C PRO A 140 -39.22 44.15 -51.26
N ALA A 141 -40.16 44.82 -51.91
CA ALA A 141 -40.13 45.08 -53.36
C ALA A 141 -39.03 46.06 -53.80
N VAL A 142 -38.56 46.95 -52.92
CA VAL A 142 -37.45 47.90 -53.18
C VAL A 142 -36.75 48.20 -51.86
N LEU A 143 -35.43 48.00 -51.82
CA LEU A 143 -34.56 48.40 -50.72
C LEU A 143 -33.35 49.12 -51.33
N ASP A 144 -33.12 50.39 -51.00
CA ASP A 144 -31.92 51.13 -51.41
C ASP A 144 -30.65 50.43 -50.86
N ASP A 145 -29.49 50.54 -51.52
CA ASP A 145 -28.20 49.88 -51.17
C ASP A 145 -27.54 50.32 -49.83
N GLY A 146 -28.35 50.75 -48.87
CA GLY A 146 -27.95 51.19 -47.54
C GLY A 146 -27.72 50.05 -46.52
N PRO A 147 -27.15 50.38 -45.36
CA PRO A 147 -26.93 49.42 -44.26
C PRO A 147 -28.23 48.83 -43.71
N VAL A 148 -29.34 49.57 -43.73
CA VAL A 148 -30.66 49.10 -43.27
C VAL A 148 -31.21 48.00 -44.20
N ALA A 149 -31.05 48.16 -45.51
CA ALA A 149 -31.47 47.17 -46.50
C ALA A 149 -30.70 45.85 -46.39
N ARG A 150 -29.38 45.92 -46.25
CA ARG A 150 -28.55 44.73 -45.99
C ARG A 150 -28.98 44.00 -44.73
N ARG A 151 -29.34 44.75 -43.69
CA ARG A 151 -29.82 44.17 -42.43
C ARG A 151 -31.16 43.46 -42.60
N LEU A 152 -32.13 44.06 -43.28
CA LEU A 152 -33.42 43.43 -43.58
C LEU A 152 -33.29 42.20 -44.49
N ALA A 153 -32.40 42.24 -45.49
CA ALA A 153 -32.10 41.09 -46.34
C ALA A 153 -31.49 39.92 -45.54
N GLU A 154 -30.64 40.20 -44.56
CA GLU A 154 -30.10 39.19 -43.64
C GLU A 154 -31.23 38.53 -42.82
N LEU A 155 -32.19 39.31 -42.31
CA LEU A 155 -33.36 38.81 -41.59
C LEU A 155 -34.16 37.81 -42.46
N VAL A 156 -34.50 38.21 -43.68
CA VAL A 156 -35.24 37.38 -44.64
C VAL A 156 -34.47 36.10 -44.96
N SER A 157 -33.16 36.20 -45.22
CA SER A 157 -32.32 35.03 -45.54
C SER A 157 -32.28 34.02 -44.39
N ARG A 158 -32.18 34.46 -43.14
CA ARG A 158 -32.16 33.56 -41.97
C ARG A 158 -33.50 32.88 -41.73
N ALA A 159 -34.59 33.56 -42.02
CA ALA A 159 -35.94 33.03 -41.89
C ALA A 159 -36.33 32.05 -43.01
N SER A 160 -35.79 32.24 -44.22
CA SER A 160 -36.21 31.52 -45.43
C SER A 160 -35.77 30.05 -45.49
N LEU A 161 -34.72 29.67 -44.76
CA LEU A 161 -34.21 28.30 -44.75
C LEU A 161 -34.32 27.71 -43.35
N HIS A 162 -35.10 26.65 -43.21
CA HIS A 162 -35.17 25.87 -41.99
C HIS A 162 -33.94 24.95 -41.91
N PRO A 163 -33.22 24.88 -40.77
CA PRO A 163 -31.95 24.15 -40.69
C PRO A 163 -32.09 22.61 -40.70
N ALA A 164 -33.24 22.08 -40.26
CA ALA A 164 -33.44 20.63 -40.13
C ALA A 164 -34.90 20.21 -40.33
N LEU A 165 -35.36 19.98 -41.56
CA LEU A 165 -36.69 19.42 -41.87
C LEU A 165 -36.62 17.90 -42.12
N PRO A 166 -37.68 17.13 -41.84
CA PRO A 166 -37.66 15.67 -42.02
C PRO A 166 -37.55 15.28 -43.50
N VAL A 167 -36.62 14.37 -43.80
CA VAL A 167 -36.47 13.76 -45.12
C VAL A 167 -36.99 12.33 -45.06
N ALA A 168 -37.92 12.01 -45.96
CA ALA A 168 -38.51 10.69 -46.08
C ALA A 168 -38.35 10.16 -47.51
N VAL A 169 -38.16 8.85 -47.63
CA VAL A 169 -38.01 8.11 -48.88
C VAL A 169 -39.20 7.15 -49.06
N PRO A 170 -39.54 6.75 -50.29
CA PRO A 170 -40.58 5.75 -50.51
C PRO A 170 -40.28 4.43 -49.76
N ALA A 171 -41.30 3.79 -49.18
CA ALA A 171 -41.15 2.45 -48.60
C ALA A 171 -40.94 1.40 -49.70
N GLY A 172 -40.11 0.39 -49.44
CA GLY A 172 -39.79 -0.67 -50.40
C GLY A 172 -38.35 -1.20 -50.25
N PRO A 173 -37.73 -1.71 -51.33
CA PRO A 173 -36.35 -2.16 -51.30
C PRO A 173 -35.39 -0.97 -51.16
N ILE A 174 -34.63 -0.94 -50.06
CA ILE A 174 -33.67 0.12 -49.72
C ILE A 174 -32.29 -0.49 -49.52
N ARG A 175 -31.29 0.02 -50.25
CA ARG A 175 -29.89 -0.38 -50.09
C ARG A 175 -29.17 0.56 -49.14
N ILE A 176 -28.44 0.02 -48.16
CA ILE A 176 -27.69 0.80 -47.18
C ILE A 176 -26.21 0.47 -47.24
N VAL A 177 -25.42 1.44 -47.70
CA VAL A 177 -23.98 1.32 -47.95
C VAL A 177 -23.21 2.10 -46.88
N GLY A 178 -22.14 1.53 -46.34
CA GLY A 178 -21.28 2.19 -45.36
C GLY A 178 -20.66 1.20 -44.37
N ARG A 179 -19.70 1.66 -43.55
CA ARG A 179 -19.05 0.85 -42.49
C ARG A 179 -19.33 1.41 -41.10
N GLY A 180 -19.19 0.56 -40.09
CA GLY A 180 -19.31 0.97 -38.68
C GLY A 180 -20.73 1.01 -38.13
N ARG A 181 -20.83 1.36 -36.84
CA ARG A 181 -22.07 1.26 -36.04
C ARG A 181 -23.20 2.18 -36.54
N ALA A 182 -22.86 3.33 -37.12
CA ALA A 182 -23.85 4.27 -37.65
C ALA A 182 -24.65 3.65 -38.81
N ALA A 183 -23.96 3.06 -39.79
CA ALA A 183 -24.60 2.41 -40.94
C ALA A 183 -25.43 1.19 -40.53
N ASP A 184 -24.96 0.42 -39.55
CA ASP A 184 -25.68 -0.74 -39.03
C ASP A 184 -26.93 -0.32 -38.23
N SER A 185 -26.88 0.81 -37.53
CA SER A 185 -28.02 1.33 -36.78
C SER A 185 -29.10 1.93 -37.69
N VAL A 186 -28.71 2.70 -38.72
CA VAL A 186 -29.65 3.18 -39.76
C VAL A 186 -30.36 2.01 -40.44
N ALA A 187 -29.63 0.92 -40.73
CA ALA A 187 -30.21 -0.27 -41.32
C ALA A 187 -31.19 -1.00 -40.41
N ARG A 188 -30.89 -1.09 -39.11
CA ARG A 188 -31.84 -1.61 -38.12
C ARG A 188 -33.08 -0.72 -38.03
N LEU A 189 -32.91 0.60 -37.97
CA LEU A 189 -34.00 1.56 -37.87
C LEU A 189 -34.94 1.41 -39.06
N VAL A 190 -34.44 1.53 -40.30
CA VAL A 190 -35.25 1.38 -41.53
C VAL A 190 -35.91 0.00 -41.61
N GLY A 191 -35.23 -1.06 -41.17
CA GLY A 191 -35.76 -2.42 -41.14
C GLY A 191 -36.91 -2.65 -40.14
N LEU A 192 -37.24 -1.67 -39.28
CA LEU A 192 -38.42 -1.75 -38.43
C LEU A 192 -39.72 -1.42 -39.18
N HIS A 193 -39.64 -0.80 -40.36
CA HIS A 193 -40.81 -0.51 -41.18
C HIS A 193 -41.25 -1.77 -41.95
N PRO A 194 -42.52 -2.22 -41.83
CA PRO A 194 -42.97 -3.52 -42.33
C PRO A 194 -42.87 -3.68 -43.87
N ALA A 195 -42.96 -2.58 -44.62
CA ALA A 195 -42.85 -2.58 -46.07
C ALA A 195 -41.41 -2.40 -46.61
N CYS A 196 -40.42 -2.23 -45.73
CA CYS A 196 -39.03 -2.03 -46.15
C CYS A 196 -38.24 -3.34 -46.18
N VAL A 197 -37.56 -3.59 -47.31
CA VAL A 197 -36.60 -4.69 -47.44
C VAL A 197 -35.21 -4.09 -47.52
N VAL A 198 -34.39 -4.31 -46.50
CA VAL A 198 -33.08 -3.66 -46.35
C VAL A 198 -31.96 -4.55 -46.90
N ASP A 199 -31.24 -4.07 -47.92
CA ASP A 199 -30.00 -4.66 -48.45
C ASP A 199 -28.78 -3.94 -47.84
N ARG A 200 -28.01 -4.62 -46.98
CA ARG A 200 -26.91 -4.01 -46.21
C ARG A 200 -25.54 -4.34 -46.81
N VAL A 201 -24.84 -3.33 -47.35
CA VAL A 201 -23.53 -3.48 -48.00
C VAL A 201 -22.40 -2.84 -47.18
N ARG A 202 -21.50 -3.66 -46.62
CA ARG A 202 -20.40 -3.23 -45.73
C ARG A 202 -19.11 -2.84 -46.47
N THR A 203 -19.18 -1.82 -47.34
CA THR A 203 -18.02 -1.29 -48.09
C THR A 203 -17.76 0.19 -47.78
N ALA A 204 -16.49 0.59 -47.85
CA ALA A 204 -16.07 2.00 -47.79
C ALA A 204 -16.04 2.67 -49.18
N ARG A 205 -16.04 1.88 -50.27
CA ARG A 205 -16.09 2.38 -51.64
C ARG A 205 -17.47 2.14 -52.23
N VAL A 206 -18.15 3.21 -52.59
CA VAL A 206 -19.31 3.17 -53.50
C VAL A 206 -18.76 2.87 -54.89
N PRO A 207 -19.16 1.77 -55.56
CA PRO A 207 -18.80 1.56 -56.97
C PRO A 207 -19.29 2.78 -57.77
N HIS A 208 -18.37 3.56 -58.30
CA HIS A 208 -18.71 4.62 -59.25
C HIS A 208 -18.93 3.95 -60.59
N GLY A 209 -20.20 3.76 -60.94
CA GLY A 209 -20.63 3.36 -62.28
C GLY A 209 -20.33 1.92 -62.64
N ASP A 210 -21.37 1.09 -62.64
CA ASP A 210 -21.55 0.13 -63.73
C ASP A 210 -23.05 -0.03 -63.98
N ALA A 211 -23.47 0.38 -65.18
CA ALA A 211 -24.80 0.22 -65.70
C ALA A 211 -25.06 -1.27 -65.95
N GLY A 212 -25.60 -1.99 -64.95
CA GLY A 212 -25.91 -3.40 -65.14
C GLY A 212 -26.48 -4.17 -63.93
N ALA A 213 -26.36 -3.65 -62.70
CA ALA A 213 -26.97 -4.28 -61.53
C ALA A 213 -28.38 -3.72 -61.30
N ALA A 214 -29.39 -4.58 -61.19
CA ALA A 214 -30.80 -4.24 -60.97
C ALA A 214 -30.94 -3.05 -59.98
N LEU A 215 -31.51 -1.95 -60.47
CA LEU A 215 -31.72 -0.71 -59.74
C LEU A 215 -32.53 -0.99 -58.47
N VAL A 216 -31.87 -0.90 -57.31
CA VAL A 216 -32.60 -0.72 -56.05
C VAL A 216 -33.07 0.75 -56.06
N PRO A 217 -34.38 1.02 -55.94
CA PRO A 217 -34.95 2.34 -56.16
C PRO A 217 -34.47 3.41 -55.16
N VAL A 218 -33.98 3.03 -53.98
CA VAL A 218 -33.46 3.98 -52.98
C VAL A 218 -32.13 3.47 -52.40
N GLU A 219 -31.09 4.32 -52.44
CA GLU A 219 -29.78 4.02 -51.87
C GLU A 219 -29.40 5.04 -50.79
N LEU A 220 -29.05 4.55 -49.60
CA LEU A 220 -28.61 5.32 -48.44
C LEU A 220 -27.12 5.04 -48.19
N VAL A 221 -26.26 6.01 -48.47
CA VAL A 221 -24.82 5.90 -48.24
C VAL A 221 -24.45 6.65 -46.96
N VAL A 222 -24.17 5.91 -45.90
CA VAL A 222 -23.81 6.44 -44.59
C VAL A 222 -22.29 6.69 -44.56
N GLU A 223 -21.91 7.96 -44.64
CA GLU A 223 -20.51 8.41 -44.65
C GLU A 223 -19.99 8.61 -43.22
N SER A 224 -20.84 9.11 -42.32
CA SER A 224 -20.52 9.32 -40.91
C SER A 224 -21.79 9.37 -40.04
N PRO A 225 -21.68 9.38 -38.69
CA PRO A 225 -22.82 9.55 -37.79
C PRO A 225 -23.67 10.81 -38.01
N THR A 226 -23.13 11.83 -38.67
CA THR A 226 -23.78 13.12 -38.91
C THR A 226 -24.05 13.39 -40.39
N ARG A 227 -23.67 12.48 -41.28
CA ARG A 227 -23.77 12.68 -42.73
C ARG A 227 -24.11 11.38 -43.47
N MET A 228 -25.22 11.40 -44.19
CA MET A 228 -25.69 10.35 -45.07
C MET A 228 -26.12 10.96 -46.40
N ARG A 229 -25.80 10.29 -47.50
CA ARG A 229 -26.26 10.66 -48.83
C ARG A 229 -27.42 9.75 -49.23
N VAL A 230 -28.52 10.34 -49.65
CA VAL A 230 -29.74 9.66 -50.09
C VAL A 230 -29.87 9.85 -51.58
N ARG A 231 -29.91 8.75 -52.34
CA ARG A 231 -30.18 8.74 -53.78
C ARG A 231 -31.58 8.18 -54.02
N LEU A 232 -32.43 9.01 -54.62
CA LEU A 232 -33.81 8.68 -54.97
C LEU A 232 -33.90 8.10 -56.40
N PRO A 233 -35.04 7.49 -56.78
CA PRO A 233 -35.23 6.88 -58.10
C PRO A 233 -35.06 7.85 -59.28
N ASP A 234 -35.24 9.15 -59.05
CA ASP A 234 -35.11 10.24 -60.03
C ASP A 234 -33.66 10.68 -60.27
N GLY A 235 -32.69 10.08 -59.57
CA GLY A 235 -31.26 10.38 -59.68
C GLY A 235 -30.80 11.60 -58.87
N VAL A 236 -31.69 12.27 -58.14
CA VAL A 236 -31.33 13.41 -57.29
C VAL A 236 -30.68 12.92 -56.00
N GLU A 237 -29.56 13.54 -55.63
CA GLU A 237 -28.85 13.24 -54.39
C GLU A 237 -29.11 14.30 -53.32
N HIS A 238 -29.50 13.85 -52.13
CA HIS A 238 -29.69 14.69 -50.95
C HIS A 238 -28.70 14.34 -49.85
N PHE A 239 -28.08 15.36 -49.24
CA PHE A 239 -27.31 15.19 -48.01
C PHE A 239 -28.22 15.38 -46.81
N VAL A 240 -28.27 14.36 -45.96
CA VAL A 240 -29.11 14.35 -44.76
C VAL A 240 -28.26 14.01 -43.55
N GLN A 241 -28.64 14.55 -42.40
CA GLN A 241 -28.19 14.04 -41.11
C GLN A 241 -29.01 12.77 -40.81
N PRO A 242 -28.37 11.59 -40.72
CA PRO A 242 -29.09 10.34 -40.54
C PRO A 242 -29.71 10.24 -39.15
N GLU A 243 -30.95 9.77 -39.08
CA GLU A 243 -31.58 9.38 -37.82
C GLU A 243 -31.15 7.98 -37.39
N GLY A 244 -30.98 7.76 -36.09
CA GLY A 244 -30.50 6.48 -35.57
C GLY A 244 -28.99 6.32 -35.62
N ALA A 245 -28.25 7.32 -36.12
CA ALA A 245 -26.82 7.24 -36.37
C ALA A 245 -25.96 7.91 -35.30
N THR A 246 -26.50 8.77 -34.44
CA THR A 246 -25.76 9.33 -33.30
C THR A 246 -25.58 8.28 -32.20
N LEU A 247 -24.56 8.37 -31.34
CA LEU A 247 -24.33 7.39 -30.26
C LEU A 247 -25.56 7.19 -29.35
N ARG A 248 -26.27 8.28 -29.03
CA ARG A 248 -27.50 8.26 -28.21
C ARG A 248 -28.65 7.53 -28.89
N GLU A 249 -28.81 7.71 -30.20
CA GLU A 249 -29.88 7.07 -30.97
C GLU A 249 -29.51 5.63 -31.37
N GLN A 250 -28.24 5.36 -31.68
CA GLN A 250 -27.70 4.00 -31.87
C GLN A 250 -28.04 3.15 -30.65
N GLU A 251 -27.87 3.70 -29.46
CA GLU A 251 -28.22 3.02 -28.23
C GLU A 251 -29.74 2.76 -28.09
N LEU A 252 -30.59 3.70 -28.49
CA LEU A 252 -32.05 3.51 -28.51
C LEU A 252 -32.49 2.44 -29.52
N VAL A 253 -31.87 2.41 -30.70
CA VAL A 253 -32.12 1.40 -31.75
C VAL A 253 -31.57 0.04 -31.33
N LEU A 254 -30.43 -0.02 -30.65
CA LEU A 254 -29.85 -1.25 -30.10
C LEU A 254 -30.66 -1.79 -28.92
N ARG A 255 -31.36 -0.93 -28.16
CA ARG A 255 -32.23 -1.30 -27.02
C ARG A 255 -33.50 -2.08 -27.43
N ARG A 256 -33.88 -2.14 -28.72
CA ARG A 256 -34.99 -3.00 -29.19
C ARG A 256 -34.56 -3.92 -30.33
N ARG A 257 -34.32 -5.19 -30.00
CA ARG A 257 -34.61 -6.35 -30.86
C ARG A 257 -35.87 -7.03 -30.34
N SER A 258 -36.66 -7.60 -31.26
CA SER A 258 -37.90 -8.39 -31.14
C SER A 258 -38.66 -8.40 -29.78
N PRO A 259 -39.97 -8.12 -29.75
CA PRO A 259 -40.81 -8.45 -28.60
C PRO A 259 -40.75 -9.97 -28.37
N GLY A 260 -40.05 -10.35 -27.31
CA GLY A 260 -39.84 -11.70 -26.87
C GLY A 260 -38.88 -11.63 -25.70
N VAL A 261 -39.39 -11.40 -24.49
CA VAL A 261 -38.63 -11.61 -23.26
C VAL A 261 -38.27 -13.09 -23.22
N ALA A 262 -37.09 -13.45 -23.74
CA ALA A 262 -36.48 -14.69 -23.35
C ALA A 262 -36.20 -14.55 -21.84
N ALA A 263 -36.93 -15.31 -21.02
CA ALA A 263 -36.65 -15.37 -19.60
C ALA A 263 -35.18 -15.76 -19.41
N LEU A 264 -34.45 -15.00 -18.60
CA LEU A 264 -33.06 -15.34 -18.30
C LEU A 264 -33.01 -16.74 -17.69
N PRO A 265 -32.05 -17.59 -18.08
CA PRO A 265 -31.95 -18.93 -17.53
C PRO A 265 -31.71 -18.86 -16.01
N PRO A 266 -32.15 -19.87 -15.24
CA PRO A 266 -31.95 -19.91 -13.79
C PRO A 266 -30.49 -20.15 -13.40
N SER A 267 -29.71 -20.78 -14.27
CA SER A 267 -28.26 -20.95 -14.15
C SER A 267 -27.65 -21.05 -15.55
N VAL A 268 -26.37 -20.71 -15.67
CA VAL A 268 -25.64 -20.82 -16.93
C VAL A 268 -24.18 -21.19 -16.64
N ALA A 269 -23.63 -22.15 -17.39
CA ALA A 269 -22.23 -22.54 -17.25
C ALA A 269 -21.29 -21.52 -17.92
N TRP A 270 -20.17 -21.20 -17.28
CA TRP A 270 -19.22 -20.23 -17.79
C TRP A 270 -18.60 -20.63 -19.14
N SER A 271 -18.26 -21.91 -19.30
CA SER A 271 -17.73 -22.46 -20.57
C SER A 271 -18.67 -22.26 -21.77
N THR A 272 -19.99 -22.37 -21.55
CA THR A 272 -21.01 -22.13 -22.59
C THR A 272 -20.98 -20.68 -23.06
N ILE A 273 -21.08 -19.73 -22.11
CA ILE A 273 -21.16 -18.29 -22.45
C ILE A 273 -19.86 -17.76 -23.01
N ARG A 274 -18.73 -18.33 -22.58
CA ARG A 274 -17.41 -18.05 -23.10
C ARG A 274 -17.29 -18.48 -24.56
N ALA A 275 -17.76 -19.68 -24.91
CA ALA A 275 -17.77 -20.16 -26.28
C ALA A 275 -18.66 -19.28 -27.18
N GLU A 276 -19.84 -18.89 -26.70
CA GLU A 276 -20.74 -17.95 -27.40
C GLU A 276 -20.09 -16.58 -27.61
N ALA A 277 -19.41 -16.04 -26.59
CA ALA A 277 -18.72 -14.76 -26.68
C ALA A 277 -17.58 -14.80 -27.71
N ILE A 278 -16.79 -15.88 -27.74
CA ILE A 278 -15.72 -16.09 -28.72
C ILE A 278 -16.31 -16.21 -30.14
N ALA A 279 -17.40 -16.96 -30.31
CA ALA A 279 -18.05 -17.15 -31.61
C ALA A 279 -18.67 -15.84 -32.15
N GLY A 280 -19.14 -14.96 -31.26
CA GLY A 280 -19.65 -13.63 -31.60
C GLY A 280 -18.58 -12.59 -31.93
N SER A 281 -17.33 -12.79 -31.48
CA SER A 281 -16.20 -11.88 -31.71
C SER A 281 -15.45 -12.22 -33.00
N VAL A 282 -15.93 -11.75 -34.16
CA VAL A 282 -15.19 -11.86 -35.42
C VAL A 282 -14.12 -10.76 -35.49
N GLY A 283 -12.89 -11.09 -35.11
CA GLY A 283 -11.68 -10.28 -35.37
C GLY A 283 -11.31 -9.24 -34.32
N SER A 284 -10.83 -9.67 -33.14
CA SER A 284 -9.92 -8.93 -32.24
C SER A 284 -9.42 -9.87 -31.14
N GLU A 285 -8.18 -9.69 -30.70
CA GLU A 285 -7.52 -10.44 -29.61
C GLU A 285 -8.29 -10.39 -28.28
N ALA A 286 -8.26 -11.53 -27.57
CA ALA A 286 -8.84 -11.86 -26.26
C ALA A 286 -10.38 -11.73 -26.13
N ALA A 287 -11.03 -12.84 -25.75
CA ALA A 287 -12.44 -12.85 -25.38
C ALA A 287 -12.70 -11.83 -24.24
N PRO A 288 -13.79 -11.05 -24.28
CA PRO A 288 -14.14 -10.16 -23.18
C PRO A 288 -14.31 -10.99 -21.90
N GLY A 289 -13.91 -10.44 -20.75
CA GLY A 289 -14.06 -11.08 -19.44
C GLY A 289 -15.54 -11.27 -19.08
N VAL A 290 -16.14 -12.33 -19.64
CA VAL A 290 -17.57 -12.65 -19.48
C VAL A 290 -17.82 -13.22 -18.10
N ILE A 291 -18.89 -12.73 -17.48
CA ILE A 291 -19.28 -13.09 -16.11
C ILE A 291 -20.68 -13.71 -16.03
N GLY A 292 -21.48 -13.60 -17.09
CA GLY A 292 -22.86 -14.04 -17.07
C GLY A 292 -23.57 -13.78 -18.39
N VAL A 293 -24.91 -13.85 -18.36
CA VAL A 293 -25.79 -13.47 -19.47
C VAL A 293 -26.84 -12.47 -19.04
N ASP A 294 -27.20 -11.56 -19.93
CA ASP A 294 -28.40 -10.74 -19.83
C ASP A 294 -29.37 -11.10 -20.96
N ALA A 295 -30.45 -10.31 -21.12
CA ALA A 295 -31.45 -10.56 -22.17
C ALA A 295 -30.90 -10.41 -23.59
N ALA A 296 -29.72 -9.80 -23.76
CA ALA A 296 -29.04 -9.58 -25.03
C ALA A 296 -27.91 -10.59 -25.31
N GLY A 297 -27.46 -11.36 -24.31
CA GLY A 297 -26.46 -12.41 -24.45
C GLY A 297 -25.35 -12.34 -23.40
N PRO A 298 -24.13 -12.85 -23.69
CA PRO A 298 -23.02 -12.80 -22.75
C PRO A 298 -22.68 -11.36 -22.31
N VAL A 299 -22.55 -11.16 -20.99
CA VAL A 299 -22.18 -9.89 -20.38
C VAL A 299 -20.87 -10.03 -19.62
N GLY A 300 -20.01 -9.01 -19.73
CA GLY A 300 -18.73 -8.92 -19.03
C GLY A 300 -18.65 -7.69 -18.13
N ILE A 301 -17.64 -7.66 -17.27
CA ILE A 301 -17.28 -6.46 -16.50
C ILE A 301 -15.93 -5.95 -17.01
N ASP A 302 -15.89 -4.66 -17.39
CA ASP A 302 -14.66 -3.98 -17.74
C ASP A 302 -14.10 -3.22 -16.54
N LEU A 303 -13.15 -3.84 -15.84
CA LEU A 303 -12.39 -3.21 -14.75
C LEU A 303 -11.21 -2.36 -15.26
N LEU A 304 -10.93 -2.38 -16.57
CA LEU A 304 -9.82 -1.64 -17.18
C LEU A 304 -10.26 -0.29 -17.75
N GLY A 305 -11.55 -0.12 -18.01
CA GLY A 305 -12.17 1.13 -18.46
C GLY A 305 -12.36 2.17 -17.36
N ASP A 306 -13.39 3.01 -17.52
CA ASP A 306 -13.61 4.19 -16.65
C ASP A 306 -14.10 3.84 -15.23
N ALA A 307 -14.52 2.61 -14.97
CA ALA A 307 -15.02 2.15 -13.68
C ALA A 307 -14.15 1.00 -13.13
N PRO A 308 -12.98 1.30 -12.52
CA PRO A 308 -11.96 0.30 -12.18
C PRO A 308 -12.26 -0.54 -10.93
N HIS A 309 -13.32 -0.19 -10.19
CA HIS A 309 -13.69 -0.83 -8.93
C HIS A 309 -15.18 -1.18 -8.90
N ALA A 310 -15.51 -2.29 -8.25
CA ALA A 310 -16.86 -2.80 -8.09
C ALA A 310 -17.25 -2.97 -6.61
N LEU A 311 -18.49 -2.61 -6.28
CA LEU A 311 -19.13 -2.97 -5.03
C LEU A 311 -20.23 -4.00 -5.29
N VAL A 312 -20.27 -5.02 -4.44
CA VAL A 312 -21.19 -6.15 -4.59
C VAL A 312 -21.96 -6.33 -3.29
N GLY A 313 -23.29 -6.34 -3.39
CA GLY A 313 -24.18 -6.51 -2.25
C GLY A 313 -25.10 -7.70 -2.42
N GLY A 314 -25.44 -8.39 -1.32
CA GLY A 314 -26.41 -9.47 -1.35
C GLY A 314 -26.36 -10.37 -0.12
N THR A 315 -27.47 -11.05 0.15
CA THR A 315 -27.62 -11.97 1.28
C THR A 315 -26.79 -13.25 1.11
N THR A 316 -26.65 -14.04 2.18
CA THR A 316 -25.99 -15.36 2.12
C THR A 316 -26.71 -16.27 1.12
N GLY A 317 -25.95 -17.02 0.31
CA GLY A 317 -26.49 -17.96 -0.69
C GLY A 317 -27.05 -17.32 -1.96
N SER A 318 -26.95 -15.99 -2.10
CA SER A 318 -27.48 -15.27 -3.27
C SER A 318 -26.61 -15.34 -4.53
N GLY A 319 -25.35 -15.79 -4.41
CA GLY A 319 -24.40 -15.96 -5.52
C GLY A 319 -23.15 -15.08 -5.48
N LYS A 320 -22.91 -14.31 -4.40
CA LYS A 320 -21.73 -13.42 -4.27
C LYS A 320 -20.38 -14.15 -4.45
N SER A 321 -20.16 -15.25 -3.74
CA SER A 321 -18.89 -16.00 -3.83
C SER A 321 -18.68 -16.60 -5.22
N GLU A 322 -19.75 -17.09 -5.84
CA GLU A 322 -19.72 -17.56 -7.23
C GLU A 322 -19.35 -16.44 -8.20
N PHE A 323 -19.91 -15.24 -8.01
CA PHE A 323 -19.51 -14.05 -8.78
C PHE A 323 -18.04 -13.70 -8.63
N LEU A 324 -17.49 -13.70 -7.41
CA LEU A 324 -16.06 -13.43 -7.21
C LEU A 324 -15.19 -14.44 -7.94
N ARG A 325 -15.57 -15.73 -7.90
CA ARG A 325 -14.87 -16.80 -8.62
C ARG A 325 -14.94 -16.60 -10.14
N THR A 326 -16.12 -16.29 -10.66
CA THR A 326 -16.33 -16.04 -12.10
C THR A 326 -15.58 -14.79 -12.58
N VAL A 327 -15.57 -13.71 -11.80
CA VAL A 327 -14.78 -12.49 -12.08
C VAL A 327 -13.28 -12.78 -12.06
N ALA A 328 -12.80 -13.57 -11.10
CA ALA A 328 -11.40 -13.99 -11.03
C ALA A 328 -10.99 -14.71 -12.32
N LEU A 329 -11.80 -15.67 -12.77
CA LEU A 329 -11.51 -16.44 -13.97
C LEU A 329 -11.57 -15.58 -15.25
N ALA A 330 -12.60 -14.73 -15.36
CA ALA A 330 -12.76 -13.77 -16.45
C ALA A 330 -11.61 -12.75 -16.54
N TRP A 331 -11.03 -12.35 -15.40
CA TRP A 331 -9.90 -11.42 -15.34
C TRP A 331 -8.62 -12.01 -15.95
N VAL A 332 -8.36 -13.30 -15.72
CA VAL A 332 -7.07 -13.94 -16.05
C VAL A 332 -7.11 -14.76 -17.34
N GLU A 333 -8.30 -15.04 -17.88
CA GLU A 333 -8.45 -15.95 -19.02
C GLU A 333 -7.57 -15.57 -20.24
N GLY A 334 -7.51 -14.27 -20.53
CA GLY A 334 -6.84 -13.71 -21.71
C GLY A 334 -5.53 -12.98 -21.43
N ALA A 335 -4.96 -13.06 -20.22
CA ALA A 335 -3.76 -12.32 -19.87
C ALA A 335 -2.79 -13.17 -19.05
N SER A 336 -1.49 -12.94 -19.22
CA SER A 336 -0.47 -13.66 -18.48
C SER A 336 -0.42 -13.22 -17.00
N PRO A 337 0.13 -14.05 -16.08
CA PRO A 337 0.38 -13.64 -14.69
C PRO A 337 1.29 -12.40 -14.56
N ALA A 338 2.13 -12.13 -15.56
CA ALA A 338 2.98 -10.95 -15.62
C ALA A 338 2.19 -9.65 -15.95
N ASP A 339 1.00 -9.78 -16.56
CA ASP A 339 0.14 -8.65 -16.91
C ASP A 339 -1.00 -8.44 -15.94
N ARG A 340 -1.52 -9.52 -15.36
CA ARG A 340 -2.68 -9.51 -14.46
C ARG A 340 -2.45 -10.48 -13.31
N SER A 341 -2.62 -10.00 -12.09
CA SER A 341 -2.54 -10.80 -10.87
C SER A 341 -3.80 -10.63 -10.03
N ILE A 342 -4.02 -11.58 -9.12
CA ILE A 342 -5.15 -11.58 -8.20
C ILE A 342 -4.65 -11.71 -6.76
N LEU A 343 -5.22 -10.88 -5.89
CA LEU A 343 -5.17 -11.06 -4.44
C LEU A 343 -6.57 -11.41 -3.92
N LEU A 344 -6.66 -12.53 -3.20
CA LEU A 344 -7.90 -13.06 -2.64
C LEU A 344 -7.92 -12.79 -1.12
N VAL A 345 -9.03 -12.26 -0.61
CA VAL A 345 -9.25 -12.00 0.82
C VAL A 345 -10.58 -12.63 1.24
N ASP A 346 -10.53 -13.64 2.10
CA ASP A 346 -11.69 -14.42 2.57
C ASP A 346 -11.70 -14.51 4.11
N PHE A 347 -12.76 -14.00 4.74
CA PHE A 347 -12.93 -14.01 6.20
C PHE A 347 -13.72 -15.20 6.74
N LYS A 348 -14.16 -16.14 5.88
CA LYS A 348 -15.00 -17.27 6.27
C LYS A 348 -14.36 -18.61 5.90
N GLY A 349 -13.21 -18.91 6.51
CA GLY A 349 -12.59 -20.24 6.49
C GLY A 349 -12.05 -20.71 5.13
N GLY A 350 -11.70 -19.78 4.24
CA GLY A 350 -10.93 -20.02 3.00
C GLY A 350 -11.62 -20.82 1.88
N SER A 351 -12.83 -21.31 2.12
CA SER A 351 -13.51 -22.22 1.19
C SER A 351 -13.98 -21.57 -0.11
N ALA A 352 -14.24 -20.25 -0.11
CA ALA A 352 -14.76 -19.56 -1.29
C ALA A 352 -13.73 -19.47 -2.43
N PHE A 353 -12.44 -19.47 -2.08
CA PHE A 353 -11.35 -19.20 -3.00
C PHE A 353 -10.29 -20.30 -3.10
N ALA A 354 -10.33 -21.32 -2.24
CA ALA A 354 -9.32 -22.38 -2.20
C ALA A 354 -9.04 -23.01 -3.58
N GLU A 355 -10.07 -23.23 -4.39
CA GLU A 355 -9.92 -23.80 -5.72
C GLU A 355 -9.18 -22.89 -6.72
N LEU A 356 -9.25 -21.57 -6.54
CA LEU A 356 -8.57 -20.62 -7.43
C LEU A 356 -7.06 -20.56 -7.17
N ALA A 357 -6.60 -21.03 -6.02
CA ALA A 357 -5.18 -20.97 -5.63
C ALA A 357 -4.26 -21.76 -6.59
N ILE A 358 -4.80 -22.63 -7.45
CA ILE A 358 -4.04 -23.32 -8.49
C ILE A 358 -3.66 -22.43 -9.67
N LEU A 359 -4.30 -21.25 -9.82
CA LEU A 359 -4.04 -20.34 -10.92
C LEU A 359 -2.70 -19.61 -10.68
N PRO A 360 -1.78 -19.57 -11.66
CA PRO A 360 -0.49 -18.90 -11.50
C PRO A 360 -0.62 -17.38 -11.28
N HIS A 361 -1.77 -16.78 -11.60
CA HIS A 361 -2.08 -15.37 -11.39
C HIS A 361 -2.39 -15.03 -9.92
N VAL A 362 -2.71 -16.02 -9.09
CA VAL A 362 -3.05 -15.77 -7.68
C VAL A 362 -1.77 -15.48 -6.90
N ALA A 363 -1.59 -14.20 -6.59
CA ALA A 363 -0.45 -13.68 -5.86
C ALA A 363 -0.54 -13.97 -4.36
N GLY A 364 -1.74 -14.20 -3.84
CA GLY A 364 -1.96 -14.60 -2.44
C GLY A 364 -3.42 -14.87 -2.12
N LEU A 365 -3.62 -15.69 -1.09
CA LEU A 365 -4.92 -15.91 -0.44
C LEU A 365 -4.76 -15.55 1.04
N LEU A 366 -5.49 -14.53 1.48
CA LEU A 366 -5.56 -14.09 2.86
C LEU A 366 -6.82 -14.67 3.49
N THR A 367 -6.63 -15.60 4.43
CA THR A 367 -7.71 -16.27 5.18
C THR A 367 -7.44 -16.22 6.66
N ASP A 368 -8.49 -16.21 7.48
CA ASP A 368 -8.41 -16.31 8.94
C ASP A 368 -7.34 -15.39 9.54
N LEU A 369 -7.32 -14.12 9.10
CA LEU A 369 -6.30 -13.15 9.48
C LEU A 369 -6.35 -12.89 10.99
N ASP A 370 -5.33 -13.38 11.69
CA ASP A 370 -5.01 -12.89 13.03
C ASP A 370 -4.47 -11.46 12.96
N ALA A 371 -4.30 -10.83 14.13
CA ALA A 371 -3.82 -9.45 14.22
C ALA A 371 -2.45 -9.23 13.55
N VAL A 372 -1.55 -10.21 13.64
CA VAL A 372 -0.18 -10.11 13.12
C VAL A 372 -0.18 -10.24 11.59
N ALA A 373 -0.93 -11.20 11.05
CA ALA A 373 -1.09 -11.42 9.62
C ALA A 373 -1.81 -10.23 8.96
N ALA A 374 -2.83 -9.67 9.60
CA ALA A 374 -3.53 -8.48 9.13
C ALA A 374 -2.63 -7.24 9.10
N GLU A 375 -1.86 -6.98 10.17
CA GLU A 375 -0.91 -5.86 10.21
C GLU A 375 0.18 -5.98 9.13
N ARG A 376 0.70 -7.20 8.94
CA ARG A 376 1.65 -7.50 7.86
C ARG A 376 1.05 -7.24 6.48
N ALA A 377 -0.17 -7.70 6.22
CA ALA A 377 -0.87 -7.49 4.96
C ALA A 377 -1.12 -5.99 4.70
N LEU A 378 -1.51 -5.24 5.73
CA LEU A 378 -1.67 -3.79 5.72
C LEU A 378 -0.39 -3.06 5.32
N ARG A 379 0.72 -3.34 6.00
CA ARG A 379 2.03 -2.74 5.68
C ARG A 379 2.46 -3.07 4.26
N SER A 380 2.23 -4.31 3.84
CA SER A 380 2.58 -4.78 2.51
C SER A 380 1.80 -4.11 1.39
N LEU A 381 0.49 -3.94 1.55
CA LEU A 381 -0.34 -3.23 0.57
C LEU A 381 0.07 -1.76 0.46
N ARG A 382 0.41 -1.10 1.58
CA ARG A 382 0.97 0.26 1.57
C ARG A 382 2.33 0.31 0.85
N ALA A 383 3.18 -0.69 1.07
CA ALA A 383 4.46 -0.80 0.38
C ALA A 383 4.27 -1.02 -1.13
N GLU A 384 3.26 -1.80 -1.53
CA GLU A 384 2.93 -2.04 -2.93
C GLU A 384 2.45 -0.77 -3.63
N ILE A 385 1.63 0.06 -2.98
CA ILE A 385 1.25 1.39 -3.51
C ILE A 385 2.50 2.22 -3.80
N ARG A 386 3.41 2.34 -2.82
CA ARG A 386 4.66 3.11 -2.96
C ARG A 386 5.59 2.53 -4.04
N ARG A 387 5.65 1.20 -4.14
CA ARG A 387 6.42 0.52 -5.19
C ARG A 387 5.87 0.88 -6.56
N ARG A 388 4.55 0.79 -6.76
CA ARG A 388 3.90 1.11 -8.03
C ARG A 388 4.13 2.56 -8.43
N GLU A 389 3.98 3.51 -7.50
CA GLU A 389 4.30 4.92 -7.72
C GLU A 389 5.75 5.11 -8.19
N ARG A 390 6.71 4.47 -7.51
CA ARG A 390 8.12 4.56 -7.87
C ARG A 390 8.41 3.94 -9.24
N VAL A 391 7.83 2.78 -9.54
CA VAL A 391 8.02 2.10 -10.83
C VAL A 391 7.46 2.97 -11.97
N LEU A 392 6.27 3.57 -11.81
CA LEU A 392 5.71 4.49 -12.79
C LEU A 392 6.61 5.71 -12.99
N LEU A 393 7.05 6.33 -11.89
CA LEU A 393 7.94 7.50 -11.92
C LEU A 393 9.26 7.21 -12.65
N THR A 394 9.95 6.12 -12.31
CA THR A 394 11.23 5.73 -12.91
C THR A 394 11.10 5.43 -14.41
N ASN A 395 9.93 4.99 -14.86
CA ASN A 395 9.64 4.73 -16.28
C ASN A 395 9.02 5.95 -16.99
N GLY A 396 8.84 7.10 -16.32
CA GLY A 396 8.22 8.29 -16.90
C GLY A 396 6.73 8.12 -17.23
N ALA A 397 6.07 7.10 -16.70
CA ALA A 397 4.66 6.78 -16.92
C ALA A 397 3.76 7.51 -15.92
N ARG A 398 2.56 7.95 -16.35
CA ARG A 398 1.57 8.59 -15.46
C ARG A 398 0.58 7.60 -14.90
N GLU A 399 0.24 6.60 -15.70
CA GLU A 399 -0.64 5.50 -15.31
C GLU A 399 -0.10 4.17 -15.84
N ILE A 400 -0.55 3.07 -15.26
CA ILE A 400 -0.14 1.71 -15.69
C ILE A 400 -0.49 1.40 -17.15
N GLY A 401 -1.41 2.15 -17.75
CA GLY A 401 -1.73 2.08 -19.18
C GLY A 401 -0.56 2.46 -20.08
N ASP A 402 0.33 3.34 -19.59
CA ASP A 402 1.52 3.80 -20.32
C ASP A 402 2.69 2.80 -20.24
N MET A 403 2.59 1.79 -19.37
CA MET A 403 3.66 0.84 -19.11
C MET A 403 3.66 -0.32 -20.12
N PRO A 404 4.85 -0.81 -20.54
CA PRO A 404 4.95 -2.05 -21.28
C PRO A 404 4.39 -3.24 -20.49
N SER A 405 3.80 -4.19 -21.23
CA SER A 405 3.38 -5.50 -20.70
C SER A 405 4.55 -6.21 -19.99
N GLY A 406 4.24 -6.94 -18.92
CA GLY A 406 5.22 -7.67 -18.10
C GLY A 406 6.09 -6.85 -17.14
N VAL A 407 6.09 -5.51 -17.19
CA VAL A 407 6.87 -4.69 -16.24
C VAL A 407 6.16 -4.57 -14.88
N LEU A 408 4.85 -4.36 -14.92
CA LEU A 408 4.02 -4.22 -13.72
C LEU A 408 2.63 -4.81 -13.98
N ALA A 409 2.32 -5.92 -13.30
CA ALA A 409 1.00 -6.53 -13.39
C ALA A 409 -0.10 -5.65 -12.77
N ARG A 410 -1.26 -5.61 -13.42
CA ARG A 410 -2.49 -5.07 -12.82
C ARG A 410 -2.96 -6.03 -11.73
N LEU A 411 -3.20 -5.51 -10.53
CA LEU A 411 -3.58 -6.28 -9.36
C LEU A 411 -5.09 -6.17 -9.11
N LEU A 412 -5.81 -7.28 -9.22
CA LEU A 412 -7.21 -7.38 -8.83
C LEU A 412 -7.32 -7.89 -7.40
N ILE A 413 -7.89 -7.08 -6.50
CA ILE A 413 -8.12 -7.44 -5.09
C ILE A 413 -9.58 -7.80 -4.92
N LEU A 414 -9.85 -9.09 -4.64
CA LEU A 414 -11.18 -9.63 -4.39
C LEU A 414 -11.36 -9.81 -2.89
N VAL A 415 -12.35 -9.13 -2.32
CA VAL A 415 -12.66 -9.19 -0.89
C VAL A 415 -14.04 -9.80 -0.70
N ASP A 416 -14.10 -10.99 -0.10
CA ASP A 416 -15.36 -11.53 0.44
C ASP A 416 -15.62 -10.98 1.85
N GLU A 417 -16.88 -10.70 2.16
CA GLU A 417 -17.32 -10.12 3.43
C GLU A 417 -16.53 -8.88 3.90
N TYR A 418 -16.42 -7.86 3.04
CA TYR A 418 -15.81 -6.56 3.31
C TYR A 418 -16.26 -5.91 4.64
N ALA A 419 -17.51 -6.11 5.05
CA ALA A 419 -18.01 -5.61 6.33
C ALA A 419 -17.27 -6.21 7.53
N VAL A 420 -17.07 -7.52 7.52
CA VAL A 420 -16.35 -8.22 8.59
C VAL A 420 -14.89 -7.75 8.61
N LEU A 421 -14.26 -7.62 7.44
CA LEU A 421 -12.88 -7.15 7.30
C LEU A 421 -12.65 -5.80 8.01
N VAL A 422 -13.49 -4.81 7.75
CA VAL A 422 -13.31 -3.44 8.29
C VAL A 422 -13.85 -3.26 9.71
N GLU A 423 -14.74 -4.15 10.17
CA GLU A 423 -15.16 -4.24 11.57
C GLU A 423 -14.03 -4.84 12.43
N SER A 424 -13.36 -5.89 11.94
CA SER A 424 -12.23 -6.52 12.64
C SER A 424 -10.94 -5.69 12.58
N PHE A 425 -10.71 -4.97 11.47
CA PHE A 425 -9.49 -4.18 11.24
C PHE A 425 -9.82 -2.79 10.70
N PRO A 426 -10.21 -1.83 11.57
CA PRO A 426 -10.62 -0.49 11.16
C PRO A 426 -9.55 0.29 10.36
N GLU A 427 -8.26 -0.02 10.56
CA GLU A 427 -7.12 0.60 9.88
C GLU A 427 -7.07 0.29 8.37
N LEU A 428 -7.81 -0.73 7.90
CA LEU A 428 -7.95 -1.05 6.48
C LEU A 428 -8.86 -0.07 5.74
N GLN A 429 -9.81 0.57 6.42
CA GLN A 429 -10.73 1.53 5.78
C GLN A 429 -10.00 2.66 5.03
N PRO A 430 -9.06 3.40 5.64
CA PRO A 430 -8.34 4.46 4.92
C PRO A 430 -7.50 3.91 3.77
N LEU A 431 -6.92 2.71 3.91
CA LEU A 431 -6.13 2.08 2.84
C LEU A 431 -7.02 1.69 1.64
N ILE A 432 -8.19 1.13 1.88
CA ILE A 432 -9.13 0.73 0.82
C ILE A 432 -9.68 1.97 0.12
N ALA A 433 -9.99 3.05 0.86
CA ALA A 433 -10.37 4.32 0.27
C ALA A 433 -9.26 4.92 -0.60
N ASP A 434 -8.01 4.81 -0.15
CA ASP A 434 -6.83 5.27 -0.89
C ASP A 434 -6.61 4.48 -2.19
N ILE A 435 -6.73 3.14 -2.14
CA ILE A 435 -6.71 2.29 -3.34
C ILE A 435 -7.89 2.61 -4.25
N ALA A 436 -9.09 2.84 -3.73
CA ALA A 436 -10.24 3.20 -4.56
C ALA A 436 -10.03 4.54 -5.29
N ALA A 437 -9.38 5.51 -4.65
CA ALA A 437 -9.13 6.82 -5.25
C ALA A 437 -7.99 6.81 -6.28
N ARG A 438 -6.91 6.06 -6.03
CA ARG A 438 -5.69 6.09 -6.87
C ARG A 438 -5.47 4.82 -7.71
N GLY A 439 -6.29 3.80 -7.50
CA GLY A 439 -6.11 2.46 -8.03
C GLY A 439 -6.08 2.40 -9.56
N ARG A 440 -6.87 3.23 -10.26
CA ARG A 440 -6.86 3.33 -11.72
C ARG A 440 -5.44 3.55 -12.27
N SER A 441 -4.77 4.61 -11.80
CA SER A 441 -3.44 4.98 -12.28
C SER A 441 -2.39 3.96 -11.87
N LEU A 442 -2.53 3.36 -10.69
CA LEU A 442 -1.60 2.35 -10.16
C LEU A 442 -1.86 0.93 -10.71
N GLY A 443 -2.96 0.71 -11.43
CA GLY A 443 -3.40 -0.62 -11.86
C GLY A 443 -3.80 -1.55 -10.73
N MET A 444 -4.39 -1.00 -9.66
CA MET A 444 -4.97 -1.75 -8.55
C MET A 444 -6.49 -1.66 -8.64
N HIS A 445 -7.17 -2.79 -8.75
CA HIS A 445 -8.61 -2.90 -8.96
C HIS A 445 -9.25 -3.57 -7.74
N LEU A 446 -10.45 -3.13 -7.35
CA LEU A 446 -11.12 -3.61 -6.14
C LEU A 446 -12.46 -4.21 -6.51
N VAL A 447 -12.78 -5.38 -5.96
CA VAL A 447 -14.14 -5.93 -5.96
C VAL A 447 -14.47 -6.28 -4.52
N LEU A 448 -15.35 -5.50 -3.90
CA LEU A 448 -15.69 -5.66 -2.49
C LEU A 448 -17.11 -6.22 -2.35
N CYS A 449 -17.21 -7.43 -1.81
CA CYS A 449 -18.47 -8.09 -1.51
C CYS A 449 -18.89 -7.83 -0.06
N THR A 450 -20.18 -7.56 0.17
CA THR A 450 -20.73 -7.39 1.52
C THR A 450 -22.17 -7.87 1.59
N GLN A 451 -22.58 -8.40 2.75
CA GLN A 451 -23.99 -8.65 3.04
C GLN A 451 -24.75 -7.38 3.41
N ARG A 452 -24.05 -6.38 3.98
CA ARG A 452 -24.62 -5.15 4.53
C ARG A 452 -23.98 -3.95 3.82
N PRO A 453 -24.36 -3.65 2.57
CA PRO A 453 -23.77 -2.53 1.83
C PRO A 453 -24.08 -1.18 2.48
N ALA A 454 -25.23 -1.04 3.15
CA ALA A 454 -25.58 0.14 3.92
C ALA A 454 -24.79 0.19 5.25
N GLY A 455 -24.20 1.34 5.57
CA GLY A 455 -23.53 1.61 6.85
C GLY A 455 -22.04 1.23 6.92
N VAL A 456 -21.60 0.22 6.17
CA VAL A 456 -20.19 -0.22 6.14
C VAL A 456 -19.39 0.50 5.04
N VAL A 457 -20.00 0.70 3.87
CA VAL A 457 -19.32 1.35 2.75
C VAL A 457 -19.39 2.86 2.92
N ARG A 458 -18.24 3.50 3.15
CA ARG A 458 -18.11 4.97 3.25
C ARG A 458 -18.23 5.64 1.88
N ASP A 459 -18.64 6.91 1.88
CA ASP A 459 -18.83 7.73 0.67
C ASP A 459 -17.59 7.77 -0.23
N ALA A 460 -16.39 7.85 0.36
CA ALA A 460 -15.14 7.86 -0.40
C ALA A 460 -14.91 6.58 -1.22
N VAL A 461 -15.26 5.40 -0.68
CA VAL A 461 -15.16 4.13 -1.42
C VAL A 461 -16.31 4.04 -2.42
N ALA A 462 -17.53 4.38 -1.98
CA ALA A 462 -18.73 4.34 -2.81
C ALA A 462 -18.61 5.22 -4.07
N ALA A 463 -18.02 6.42 -3.95
CA ALA A 463 -17.86 7.36 -5.06
C ALA A 463 -16.88 6.87 -6.14
N ASN A 464 -15.88 6.06 -5.76
CA ASN A 464 -14.87 5.54 -6.67
C ASN A 464 -15.19 4.14 -7.23
N CYS A 465 -16.20 3.47 -6.68
CA CYS A 465 -16.71 2.20 -7.20
C CYS A 465 -17.91 2.41 -8.14
N GLY A 466 -17.60 2.69 -9.41
CA GLY A 466 -18.58 2.95 -10.47
C GLY A 466 -19.38 1.73 -10.94
N ILE A 467 -18.96 0.52 -10.58
CA ILE A 467 -19.66 -0.74 -10.87
C ILE A 467 -20.38 -1.20 -9.60
N ARG A 468 -21.68 -1.46 -9.70
CA ARG A 468 -22.52 -1.96 -8.60
C ARG A 468 -23.19 -3.26 -9.02
N VAL A 469 -23.08 -4.28 -8.19
CA VAL A 469 -23.75 -5.57 -8.42
C VAL A 469 -24.61 -5.88 -7.21
N ALA A 470 -25.92 -5.95 -7.37
CA ALA A 470 -26.80 -6.42 -6.30
C ALA A 470 -27.38 -7.78 -6.64
N PHE A 471 -27.10 -8.76 -5.79
CA PHE A 471 -27.90 -9.97 -5.71
C PHE A 471 -29.14 -9.71 -4.85
N ARG A 472 -29.86 -10.78 -4.49
CA ARG A 472 -30.97 -10.71 -3.53
C ARG A 472 -30.53 -10.02 -2.24
N MET A 473 -31.16 -8.89 -1.91
CA MET A 473 -30.88 -8.05 -0.74
C MET A 473 -31.85 -8.37 0.41
N ALA A 474 -31.51 -8.00 1.64
CA ALA A 474 -32.38 -8.28 2.79
C ALA A 474 -33.63 -7.39 2.82
N SER A 475 -33.55 -6.18 2.25
CA SER A 475 -34.70 -5.28 2.10
C SER A 475 -34.55 -4.33 0.91
N THR A 476 -35.68 -3.80 0.44
CA THR A 476 -35.69 -2.74 -0.56
C THR A 476 -35.07 -1.44 -0.05
N ALA A 477 -35.07 -1.19 1.26
CA ALA A 477 -34.45 -0.01 1.87
C ALA A 477 -32.92 -0.02 1.69
N GLU A 478 -32.27 -1.17 1.87
CA GLU A 478 -30.83 -1.34 1.63
C GLU A 478 -30.45 -1.11 0.16
N SER A 479 -31.36 -1.40 -0.77
CA SER A 479 -31.10 -1.21 -2.20
C SER A 479 -31.14 0.26 -2.66
N LYS A 480 -31.94 1.11 -2.00
CA LYS A 480 -32.27 2.48 -2.45
C LYS A 480 -31.08 3.48 -2.44
N GLY A 481 -29.96 3.14 -1.80
CA GLY A 481 -28.71 3.91 -1.85
C GLY A 481 -27.55 3.18 -2.55
N PHE A 482 -27.76 1.93 -2.96
CA PHE A 482 -26.73 1.07 -3.53
C PHE A 482 -26.86 0.90 -5.04
N LEU A 483 -28.08 0.84 -5.56
CA LEU A 483 -28.38 0.72 -6.99
C LEU A 483 -29.31 1.84 -7.48
N PRO A 484 -29.21 2.21 -8.77
CA PRO A 484 -30.17 3.12 -9.42
C PRO A 484 -31.53 2.45 -9.74
N GLY A 485 -31.63 1.12 -9.67
CA GLY A 485 -32.84 0.35 -9.95
C GLY A 485 -33.12 -0.72 -8.89
N PRO A 486 -34.24 -1.46 -8.98
CA PRO A 486 -34.60 -2.47 -7.99
C PRO A 486 -33.61 -3.65 -8.02
N PRO A 487 -33.34 -4.29 -6.87
CA PRO A 487 -32.61 -5.55 -6.82
C PRO A 487 -33.48 -6.69 -7.39
N PRO A 488 -32.89 -7.87 -7.63
CA PRO A 488 -33.65 -9.07 -7.98
C PRO A 488 -34.75 -9.40 -6.96
N PRO A 489 -35.93 -9.89 -7.41
CA PRO A 489 -36.97 -10.43 -6.54
C PRO A 489 -36.47 -11.53 -5.60
N ASP A 490 -37.13 -11.71 -4.46
CA ASP A 490 -36.69 -12.66 -3.42
C ASP A 490 -36.75 -14.14 -3.85
N ASP A 491 -37.63 -14.48 -4.79
CA ASP A 491 -37.79 -15.81 -5.39
C ASP A 491 -36.81 -16.07 -6.55
N SER A 492 -35.91 -15.12 -6.83
CA SER A 492 -34.92 -15.27 -7.90
C SER A 492 -33.93 -16.40 -7.60
N PRO A 493 -33.50 -17.16 -8.63
CA PRO A 493 -32.47 -18.18 -8.46
C PRO A 493 -31.13 -17.56 -8.05
N ALA A 494 -30.28 -18.37 -7.40
CA ALA A 494 -28.93 -17.95 -7.05
C ALA A 494 -28.14 -17.51 -8.29
N GLY A 495 -27.34 -16.45 -8.17
CA GLY A 495 -26.61 -15.86 -9.28
C GLY A 495 -27.44 -14.83 -10.08
N ARG A 496 -28.75 -14.69 -9.86
CA ARG A 496 -29.51 -13.55 -10.39
C ARG A 496 -29.03 -12.26 -9.73
N ALA A 497 -28.62 -11.29 -10.54
CA ALA A 497 -28.16 -9.99 -10.06
C ALA A 497 -28.69 -8.84 -10.91
N ALA A 498 -28.77 -7.66 -10.31
CA ALA A 498 -28.85 -6.39 -11.01
C ALA A 498 -27.42 -5.81 -11.11
N LEU A 499 -26.91 -5.69 -12.32
CA LEU A 499 -25.61 -5.08 -12.64
C LEU A 499 -25.85 -3.64 -13.04
N ALA A 500 -25.22 -2.69 -12.34
CA ALA A 500 -25.24 -1.29 -12.69
C ALA A 500 -23.84 -0.74 -12.99
N VAL A 501 -23.70 -0.12 -14.15
CA VAL A 501 -22.46 0.50 -14.64
C VAL A 501 -22.82 1.88 -15.19
N ALA A 502 -22.10 2.93 -14.75
CA ALA A 502 -22.35 4.32 -15.15
C ALA A 502 -23.83 4.74 -15.02
N GLY A 503 -24.48 4.33 -13.92
CA GLY A 503 -25.86 4.72 -13.60
C GLY A 503 -26.97 3.95 -14.35
N ARG A 504 -26.64 2.97 -15.19
CA ARG A 504 -27.61 2.10 -15.88
C ARG A 504 -27.63 0.74 -15.24
N SER A 505 -28.81 0.17 -15.00
CA SER A 505 -29.00 -1.15 -14.38
C SER A 505 -29.59 -2.15 -15.39
N SER A 506 -29.08 -3.38 -15.39
CA SER A 506 -29.61 -4.52 -16.16
C SER A 506 -29.68 -5.77 -15.29
N SER A 507 -30.68 -6.61 -15.53
CA SER A 507 -30.78 -7.93 -14.89
C SER A 507 -29.87 -8.92 -15.60
N VAL A 508 -29.06 -9.64 -14.83
CA VAL A 508 -28.06 -10.60 -15.31
C VAL A 508 -28.18 -11.92 -14.56
N GLN A 509 -27.88 -13.04 -15.22
CA GLN A 509 -27.58 -14.32 -14.58
C GLN A 509 -26.07 -14.49 -14.55
N ILE A 510 -25.47 -14.50 -13.37
CA ILE A 510 -24.04 -14.82 -13.20
C ILE A 510 -23.82 -16.29 -13.54
N ALA A 511 -22.74 -16.53 -14.29
CA ALA A 511 -22.35 -17.87 -14.68
C ALA A 511 -21.71 -18.63 -13.52
N THR A 512 -21.96 -19.94 -13.50
CA THR A 512 -21.32 -20.87 -12.57
C THR A 512 -20.05 -21.44 -13.19
N ILE A 513 -18.99 -21.53 -12.41
CA ILE A 513 -17.73 -22.17 -12.79
C ILE A 513 -17.53 -23.51 -12.07
N GLY A 514 -16.95 -24.46 -12.77
CA GLY A 514 -16.48 -25.72 -12.21
C GLY A 514 -14.96 -25.82 -12.15
N MET A 515 -14.46 -26.81 -11.44
CA MET A 515 -13.02 -27.09 -11.38
C MET A 515 -12.40 -27.37 -12.75
N SER A 516 -13.18 -27.88 -13.72
CA SER A 516 -12.74 -28.03 -15.11
C SER A 516 -12.42 -26.70 -15.78
N ASP A 517 -13.20 -25.64 -15.51
CA ASP A 517 -12.97 -24.31 -16.06
C ASP A 517 -11.70 -23.70 -15.47
N ILE A 518 -11.53 -23.81 -14.14
CA ILE A 518 -10.34 -23.33 -13.42
C ILE A 518 -9.08 -24.06 -13.92
N ARG A 519 -9.12 -25.38 -14.04
CA ARG A 519 -7.99 -26.17 -14.58
C ARG A 519 -7.67 -25.82 -16.02
N ALA A 520 -8.68 -25.61 -16.87
CA ALA A 520 -8.44 -25.21 -18.26
C ALA A 520 -7.68 -23.89 -18.36
N VAL A 521 -7.99 -22.92 -17.50
CA VAL A 521 -7.27 -21.64 -17.43
C VAL A 521 -5.89 -21.80 -16.78
N ALA A 522 -5.76 -22.60 -15.71
CA ALA A 522 -4.47 -22.89 -15.09
C ALA A 522 -3.51 -23.56 -16.07
N ASP A 523 -3.99 -24.55 -16.82
CA ASP A 523 -3.20 -25.32 -17.78
C ASP A 523 -2.71 -24.45 -18.96
N ARG A 524 -3.52 -23.49 -19.41
CA ARG A 524 -3.11 -22.49 -20.42
C ARG A 524 -1.86 -21.71 -19.99
N TRP A 525 -1.73 -21.44 -18.70
CA TRP A 525 -0.66 -20.60 -18.14
C TRP A 525 0.35 -21.40 -17.31
N ARG A 526 0.34 -22.73 -17.39
CA ARG A 526 1.20 -23.60 -16.57
C ARG A 526 2.70 -23.34 -16.75
N ALA A 527 3.12 -22.92 -17.95
CA ALA A 527 4.52 -22.61 -18.25
C ALA A 527 4.92 -21.16 -17.96
N ALA A 528 3.97 -20.29 -17.57
CA ALA A 528 4.24 -18.91 -17.24
C ALA A 528 4.83 -18.80 -15.83
N GLU A 529 5.66 -17.79 -15.60
CA GLU A 529 6.10 -17.45 -14.25
C GLU A 529 4.89 -17.03 -13.40
N PRO A 530 4.77 -17.51 -12.16
CA PRO A 530 3.69 -17.10 -11.26
C PRO A 530 3.71 -15.59 -11.01
N ALA A 531 2.54 -15.02 -10.78
CA ALA A 531 2.41 -13.61 -10.44
C ALA A 531 3.25 -13.29 -9.20
N PRO A 532 4.08 -12.23 -9.23
CA PRO A 532 4.86 -11.83 -8.07
C PRO A 532 3.90 -11.45 -6.94
N ARG A 533 4.19 -11.96 -5.75
CA ARG A 533 3.42 -11.62 -4.57
C ARG A 533 3.64 -10.15 -4.21
N PRO A 534 2.58 -9.36 -3.93
CA PRO A 534 2.73 -8.00 -3.42
C PRO A 534 3.35 -7.93 -2.01
N TRP A 535 3.62 -9.08 -1.39
CA TRP A 535 4.45 -9.22 -0.20
C TRP A 535 5.29 -10.48 -0.24
N LEU A 536 6.43 -10.42 0.43
CA LEU A 536 7.19 -11.62 0.69
C LEU A 536 6.42 -12.52 1.67
N PRO A 537 6.50 -13.85 1.51
CA PRO A 537 5.98 -14.79 2.50
C PRO A 537 6.46 -14.42 3.92
N PRO A 538 5.79 -14.89 4.99
CA PRO A 538 6.38 -14.80 6.32
C PRO A 538 7.79 -15.38 6.31
N LEU A 539 8.64 -14.87 7.19
CA LEU A 539 9.97 -15.42 7.36
C LEU A 539 9.86 -16.93 7.62
N PRO A 540 10.74 -17.76 7.03
CA PRO A 540 10.77 -19.18 7.36
C PRO A 540 11.09 -19.38 8.84
N ASP A 541 10.69 -20.52 9.40
CA ASP A 541 10.94 -20.85 10.80
C ASP A 541 12.37 -21.38 11.02
N HIS A 542 12.99 -21.89 9.95
CA HIS A 542 14.31 -22.49 9.95
C HIS A 542 15.17 -21.84 8.87
N VAL A 543 16.31 -21.27 9.25
CA VAL A 543 17.22 -20.58 8.31
C VAL A 543 18.66 -21.04 8.53
N ARG A 544 19.24 -21.64 7.49
CA ARG A 544 20.68 -21.98 7.40
C ARG A 544 21.51 -20.89 6.73
N ARG A 545 22.84 -20.90 6.91
CA ARG A 545 23.78 -19.94 6.30
C ARG A 545 23.67 -19.87 4.79
N ALA A 546 23.40 -21.00 4.13
CA ALA A 546 23.22 -21.05 2.68
C ALA A 546 22.10 -20.12 2.17
N HIS A 547 21.06 -19.88 2.97
CA HIS A 547 19.95 -18.99 2.57
C HIS A 547 20.34 -17.51 2.55
N THR A 548 21.38 -17.10 3.28
CA THR A 548 21.80 -15.70 3.37
C THR A 548 22.92 -15.33 2.39
N ALA A 549 23.56 -16.32 1.76
CA ALA A 549 24.74 -16.11 0.92
C ALA A 549 24.48 -15.18 -0.28
N ALA A 550 23.33 -15.34 -0.94
CA ALA A 550 22.93 -14.52 -2.11
C ALA A 550 22.09 -13.28 -1.75
N MET A 551 21.86 -13.04 -0.46
CA MET A 551 21.02 -11.93 -0.01
C MET A 551 21.82 -10.63 0.12
N GLU A 552 21.17 -9.52 -0.22
CA GLU A 552 21.73 -8.18 0.03
C GLU A 552 21.95 -7.98 1.53
N ALA A 553 23.10 -7.37 1.86
CA ALA A 553 23.36 -6.91 3.22
C ALA A 553 22.43 -5.74 3.58
N GLU A 554 22.17 -5.57 4.87
CA GLU A 554 21.42 -4.42 5.34
C GLU A 554 22.21 -3.11 5.10
N PRO A 555 21.66 -2.11 4.38
CA PRO A 555 22.40 -0.89 4.02
C PRO A 555 22.75 -0.05 5.27
N GLU A 556 23.92 0.59 5.24
CA GLU A 556 24.50 1.32 6.38
C GLU A 556 23.81 2.67 6.69
N SER A 557 23.13 3.28 5.70
CA SER A 557 22.32 4.50 5.84
C SER A 557 21.33 4.62 4.68
N GLU A 558 20.20 5.34 4.87
CA GLU A 558 19.20 5.61 3.82
C GLU A 558 19.70 6.60 2.74
N SER A 559 20.88 7.22 2.92
CA SER A 559 21.31 8.42 2.18
C SER A 559 22.59 8.28 1.34
N GLU A 560 23.31 7.15 1.36
CA GLU A 560 24.65 7.08 0.74
C GLU A 560 24.73 6.16 -0.48
N THR A 561 25.04 6.78 -1.62
CA THR A 561 25.75 6.17 -2.75
C THR A 561 27.12 5.68 -2.25
N ALA A 562 27.23 4.36 -2.07
CA ALA A 562 28.44 3.69 -1.64
C ALA A 562 29.65 4.04 -2.52
N SER A 563 30.60 4.77 -1.95
CA SER A 563 31.96 4.92 -2.49
C SER A 563 32.95 5.18 -1.35
N GLY A 564 33.03 4.22 -0.43
CA GLY A 564 34.10 4.08 0.57
C GLY A 564 34.28 2.60 0.92
N PRO A 565 35.51 2.13 1.19
CA PRO A 565 35.73 0.75 1.63
C PRO A 565 35.06 0.52 2.98
N ALA A 566 34.26 -0.54 3.06
CA ALA A 566 33.52 -0.93 4.26
C ALA A 566 34.46 -1.58 5.28
N ASP A 567 35.11 -0.75 6.10
CA ASP A 567 36.26 -1.13 6.93
C ASP A 567 35.88 -1.63 8.34
N GLY A 568 34.72 -2.29 8.48
CA GLY A 568 34.16 -2.74 9.76
C GLY A 568 33.79 -4.23 9.79
N LEU A 569 33.88 -4.84 10.98
CA LEU A 569 33.47 -6.23 11.20
C LEU A 569 31.94 -6.33 11.03
N ARG A 570 31.48 -7.29 10.21
CA ARG A 570 30.06 -7.57 9.98
C ARG A 570 29.78 -9.05 10.19
N LEU A 571 29.00 -9.35 11.22
CA LEU A 571 28.66 -10.71 11.64
C LEU A 571 27.21 -11.01 11.25
N THR A 572 27.03 -12.05 10.43
CA THR A 572 25.68 -12.47 10.02
C THR A 572 24.97 -13.15 11.19
N ILE A 573 23.73 -12.72 11.46
CA ILE A 573 22.86 -13.25 12.52
C ILE A 573 21.65 -13.99 11.97
N GLY A 574 21.14 -13.62 10.79
CA GLY A 574 19.85 -14.16 10.31
C GLY A 574 19.31 -13.51 9.05
N ILE A 575 18.02 -13.68 8.82
CA ILE A 575 17.26 -12.99 7.78
C ILE A 575 16.31 -11.98 8.43
N VAL A 576 16.46 -10.71 8.03
CA VAL A 576 15.59 -9.61 8.45
C VAL A 576 14.54 -9.36 7.37
N ASP A 577 13.30 -9.13 7.78
CA ASP A 577 12.21 -8.77 6.90
C ASP A 577 11.99 -7.25 6.88
N ASP A 578 12.00 -6.65 5.69
CA ASP A 578 11.69 -5.24 5.44
C ASP A 578 10.41 -5.16 4.60
N PRO A 579 9.23 -5.31 5.24
CA PRO A 579 7.95 -5.33 4.53
C PRO A 579 7.64 -4.00 3.84
N ASP A 580 8.15 -2.88 4.38
CA ASP A 580 7.92 -1.53 3.82
C ASP A 580 8.64 -1.33 2.48
N ARG A 581 9.68 -2.13 2.21
CA ARG A 581 10.39 -2.19 0.93
C ARG A 581 10.20 -3.52 0.19
N GLN A 582 9.31 -4.38 0.68
CA GLN A 582 9.01 -5.71 0.12
C GLN A 582 10.26 -6.57 -0.15
N ARG A 583 11.24 -6.52 0.75
CA ARG A 583 12.48 -7.28 0.62
C ARG A 583 12.87 -7.98 1.92
N ARG A 584 13.70 -9.00 1.79
CA ARG A 584 14.42 -9.60 2.91
C ARG A 584 15.89 -9.27 2.78
N LEU A 585 16.53 -9.03 3.90
CA LEU A 585 17.94 -8.64 3.98
C LEU A 585 18.69 -9.67 4.81
N ARG A 586 19.98 -9.81 4.53
CA ARG A 586 20.88 -10.49 5.45
C ARG A 586 21.01 -9.62 6.70
N GLY A 587 20.51 -10.15 7.82
CA GLY A 587 20.64 -9.53 9.13
C GLY A 587 22.08 -9.61 9.59
N GLU A 588 22.67 -8.46 9.89
CA GLU A 588 24.05 -8.34 10.31
C GLU A 588 24.17 -7.44 11.54
N TRP A 589 25.02 -7.87 12.47
CA TRP A 589 25.52 -7.05 13.57
C TRP A 589 26.92 -6.55 13.21
N SER A 590 27.12 -5.24 13.35
CA SER A 590 28.42 -4.61 13.21
C SER A 590 28.77 -3.91 14.52
N PRO A 591 29.77 -4.39 15.27
CA PRO A 591 30.13 -3.78 16.54
C PRO A 591 30.52 -2.30 16.46
N GLN A 592 31.12 -1.88 15.34
CA GLN A 592 31.53 -0.49 15.12
C GLN A 592 30.33 0.46 14.98
N ARG A 593 29.21 -0.05 14.44
CA ARG A 593 27.96 0.70 14.24
C ARG A 593 27.00 0.54 15.41
N ASP A 594 26.82 -0.69 15.85
CA ASP A 594 25.75 -1.13 16.75
C ASP A 594 26.19 -1.24 18.20
N GLY A 595 27.50 -1.08 18.47
CA GLY A 595 28.09 -1.26 19.79
C GLY A 595 27.92 -2.68 20.34
N ALA A 596 27.93 -2.79 21.67
CA ALA A 596 27.75 -4.06 22.37
C ALA A 596 26.32 -4.59 22.19
N LEU A 597 26.18 -5.90 21.96
CA LEU A 597 24.89 -6.55 21.66
C LEU A 597 24.36 -7.37 22.82
N LEU A 598 23.11 -7.13 23.21
CA LEU A 598 22.35 -8.00 24.11
C LEU A 598 21.31 -8.80 23.35
N ILE A 599 21.31 -10.12 23.50
CA ILE A 599 20.31 -11.03 22.96
C ILE A 599 19.34 -11.39 24.08
N VAL A 600 18.14 -10.83 24.04
CA VAL A 600 17.11 -11.09 25.06
C VAL A 600 16.17 -12.16 24.54
N GLY A 601 15.96 -13.22 25.32
CA GLY A 601 15.00 -14.26 24.96
C GLY A 601 14.76 -15.25 26.09
N GLY A 602 13.49 -15.59 26.32
CA GLY A 602 13.10 -16.56 27.33
C GLY A 602 13.53 -18.00 26.99
N ARG A 603 13.19 -18.94 27.86
CA ARG A 603 13.54 -20.36 27.68
C ARG A 603 13.03 -20.90 26.35
N GLY A 604 13.90 -21.58 25.59
CA GLY A 604 13.56 -22.14 24.28
C GLY A 604 13.36 -21.13 23.15
N SER A 605 13.63 -19.83 23.38
CA SER A 605 13.58 -18.79 22.34
C SER A 605 14.70 -18.91 21.30
N GLY A 606 15.81 -19.57 21.64
CA GLY A 606 17.00 -19.64 20.81
C GLY A 606 18.05 -18.57 21.11
N ALA A 607 17.96 -17.83 22.22
CA ALA A 607 18.96 -16.80 22.57
C ALA A 607 20.40 -17.33 22.68
N GLU A 608 20.58 -18.53 23.24
CA GLU A 608 21.90 -19.17 23.30
C GLU A 608 22.41 -19.60 21.92
N ASP A 609 21.53 -20.10 21.05
CA ASP A 609 21.90 -20.43 19.67
C ASP A 609 22.29 -19.18 18.90
N ALA A 610 21.56 -18.09 19.08
CA ALA A 610 21.88 -16.81 18.45
C ALA A 610 23.26 -16.31 18.87
N LEU A 611 23.62 -16.49 20.15
CA LEU A 611 24.96 -16.18 20.65
C LEU A 611 26.03 -17.11 20.04
N ALA A 612 25.73 -18.39 19.89
CA ALA A 612 26.64 -19.35 19.22
C ALA A 612 26.83 -19.04 17.73
N VAL A 613 25.75 -18.69 17.02
CA VAL A 613 25.77 -18.26 15.61
C VAL A 613 26.67 -17.04 15.42
N LEU A 614 26.65 -16.09 16.35
CA LEU A 614 27.58 -14.95 16.34
C LEU A 614 29.04 -15.40 16.46
N GLY A 615 29.33 -16.35 17.34
CA GLY A 615 30.67 -16.93 17.48
C GLY A 615 31.14 -17.61 16.19
N GLU A 616 30.30 -18.45 15.60
CA GLU A 616 30.58 -19.09 14.31
C GLU A 616 30.80 -18.06 13.19
N SER A 617 29.97 -17.01 13.15
CA SER A 617 30.11 -15.91 12.18
C SER A 617 31.39 -15.11 12.39
N ALA A 618 31.82 -14.94 13.65
CA ALA A 618 33.08 -14.28 13.99
C ALA A 618 34.29 -15.11 13.52
N VAL A 619 34.28 -16.43 13.79
CA VAL A 619 35.33 -17.34 13.32
C VAL A 619 35.40 -17.37 11.79
N ALA A 620 34.24 -17.43 11.12
CA ALA A 620 34.17 -17.36 9.65
C ALA A 620 34.71 -16.03 9.09
N ALA A 621 34.60 -14.93 9.84
CA ALA A 621 35.17 -13.62 9.52
C ALA A 621 36.65 -13.47 9.94
N GLY A 622 37.30 -14.53 10.44
CA GLY A 622 38.69 -14.51 10.89
C GLY A 622 38.93 -13.83 12.25
N CYS A 623 37.87 -13.65 13.05
CA CYS A 623 37.95 -13.14 14.41
C CYS A 623 38.14 -14.29 15.42
N ASP A 624 38.86 -14.02 16.49
CA ASP A 624 38.91 -14.92 17.64
C ASP A 624 37.63 -14.73 18.46
N ALA A 625 36.98 -15.81 18.87
CA ALA A 625 35.78 -15.77 19.70
C ALA A 625 36.02 -16.52 21.00
N VAL A 626 35.69 -15.88 22.12
CA VAL A 626 35.88 -16.43 23.47
C VAL A 626 34.53 -16.48 24.17
N VAL A 627 34.13 -17.65 24.64
CA VAL A 627 32.90 -17.85 25.41
C VAL A 627 33.23 -17.83 26.90
N LEU A 628 32.51 -17.03 27.67
CA LEU A 628 32.68 -16.93 29.11
C LEU A 628 32.05 -18.15 29.82
N PRO A 629 32.71 -18.72 30.86
CA PRO A 629 32.08 -19.71 31.74
C PRO A 629 30.79 -19.19 32.38
N ARG A 630 29.86 -20.10 32.67
CA ARG A 630 28.59 -19.76 33.35
C ARG A 630 28.75 -19.59 34.85
N ARG A 631 29.81 -20.15 35.46
CA ARG A 631 30.07 -20.03 36.89
C ARG A 631 30.73 -18.69 37.22
N PRO A 632 30.25 -17.92 38.22
CA PRO A 632 30.81 -16.61 38.57
C PRO A 632 32.32 -16.59 38.83
N ALA A 633 32.84 -17.53 39.61
CA ALA A 633 34.27 -17.60 39.94
C ALA A 633 35.13 -17.84 38.69
N ASP A 634 34.69 -18.75 37.81
CA ASP A 634 35.40 -19.07 36.58
C ASP A 634 35.29 -17.97 35.54
N ALA A 635 34.14 -17.30 35.47
CA ALA A 635 33.95 -16.12 34.64
C ALA A 635 34.92 -15.00 35.03
N VAL A 636 35.03 -14.68 36.32
CA VAL A 636 36.00 -13.68 36.81
C VAL A 636 37.43 -14.10 36.48
N GLY A 637 37.79 -15.37 36.72
CA GLY A 637 39.11 -15.90 36.37
C GLY A 637 39.43 -15.74 34.88
N ALA A 638 38.52 -16.16 34.01
CA ALA A 638 38.69 -16.08 32.56
C ALA A 638 38.80 -14.62 32.07
N LEU A 639 38.04 -13.68 32.67
CA LEU A 639 38.13 -12.25 32.34
C LEU A 639 39.47 -11.64 32.76
N LEU A 640 40.00 -12.03 33.93
CA LEU A 640 41.29 -11.55 34.42
C LEU A 640 42.45 -12.07 33.56
N GLU A 641 42.47 -13.36 33.23
CA GLU A 641 43.45 -13.94 32.30
C GLU A 641 43.38 -13.28 30.93
N LEU A 642 42.16 -13.12 30.38
CA LEU A 642 41.95 -12.47 29.09
C LEU A 642 42.47 -11.02 29.13
N ARG A 643 42.22 -10.28 30.21
CA ARG A 643 42.76 -8.93 30.38
C ARG A 643 44.28 -8.94 30.37
N GLU A 644 44.92 -9.86 31.08
CA GLU A 644 46.37 -10.00 31.14
C GLU A 644 46.98 -10.36 29.79
N GLU A 645 46.35 -11.25 29.02
CA GLU A 645 46.75 -11.57 27.63
C GLU A 645 46.65 -10.35 26.71
N LEU A 646 45.58 -9.57 26.86
CA LEU A 646 45.37 -8.32 26.12
C LEU A 646 46.29 -7.18 26.58
N GLU A 647 46.95 -7.30 27.74
CA GLU A 647 47.95 -6.35 28.23
C GLU A 647 49.38 -6.77 27.87
N SER A 648 49.70 -8.06 27.98
CA SER A 648 51.03 -8.63 27.77
C SER A 648 51.34 -9.01 26.32
N GLY A 649 50.33 -9.33 25.51
CA GLY A 649 50.53 -9.76 24.13
C GLY A 649 51.19 -8.67 23.27
N PRO A 650 52.28 -8.95 22.54
CA PRO A 650 52.96 -7.96 21.71
C PRO A 650 51.97 -7.34 20.73
N ARG A 651 52.01 -6.01 20.55
CA ARG A 651 51.43 -5.37 19.36
C ARG A 651 52.24 -5.90 18.18
N ALA A 652 51.80 -6.98 17.54
CA ALA A 652 52.45 -7.49 16.34
C ALA A 652 52.61 -6.32 15.35
N PRO A 653 53.84 -5.92 14.98
CA PRO A 653 54.05 -4.77 14.11
C PRO A 653 53.51 -5.02 12.69
N ASP A 654 53.50 -6.28 12.22
CA ASP A 654 53.29 -6.65 10.82
C ASP A 654 52.35 -7.87 10.59
N GLY A 655 51.58 -8.30 11.59
CA GLY A 655 50.60 -9.39 11.45
C GLY A 655 49.15 -8.88 11.34
N PRO A 656 48.24 -9.56 10.61
CA PRO A 656 46.84 -9.17 10.59
C PRO A 656 46.25 -9.26 12.00
N ARG A 657 45.74 -8.13 12.51
CA ARG A 657 45.10 -8.06 13.83
C ARG A 657 43.81 -8.86 13.80
N ARG A 658 43.78 -10.04 14.44
CA ARG A 658 42.52 -10.75 14.67
C ARG A 658 41.72 -9.99 15.73
N LEU A 659 40.49 -9.60 15.37
CA LEU A 659 39.57 -8.98 16.31
C LEU A 659 39.05 -10.05 17.27
N LEU A 660 38.79 -9.66 18.52
CA LEU A 660 38.27 -10.54 19.55
C LEU A 660 36.79 -10.27 19.82
N LEU A 661 35.96 -11.31 19.78
CA LEU A 661 34.56 -11.28 20.23
C LEU A 661 34.40 -12.05 21.54
N LEU A 662 34.01 -11.36 22.61
CA LEU A 662 33.64 -11.98 23.89
C LEU A 662 32.13 -12.29 23.89
N LEU A 663 31.80 -13.56 24.11
CA LEU A 663 30.44 -14.08 24.17
C LEU A 663 30.09 -14.45 25.61
N ILE A 664 29.03 -13.85 26.15
CA ILE A 664 28.64 -14.01 27.55
C ILE A 664 27.27 -14.72 27.61
N PRO A 665 27.23 -16.04 27.87
CA PRO A 665 25.97 -16.76 27.98
C PRO A 665 25.24 -16.38 29.27
N GLU A 666 23.94 -16.06 29.16
CA GLU A 666 23.01 -15.81 30.27
C GLU A 666 23.57 -14.87 31.35
N ILE A 667 23.92 -13.64 30.95
CA ILE A 667 24.54 -12.65 31.84
C ILE A 667 23.68 -12.34 33.09
N ASP A 668 22.36 -12.41 32.97
CA ASP A 668 21.43 -12.25 34.08
C ASP A 668 21.54 -13.39 35.09
N VAL A 669 21.73 -14.62 34.63
CA VAL A 669 21.95 -15.80 35.48
C VAL A 669 23.32 -15.70 36.15
N LEU A 670 24.38 -15.41 35.38
CA LEU A 670 25.74 -15.25 35.90
C LEU A 670 25.82 -14.20 37.02
N VAL A 671 25.17 -13.05 36.82
CA VAL A 671 25.13 -11.96 37.79
C VAL A 671 24.25 -12.30 39.00
N ALA A 672 23.15 -13.03 38.79
CA ALA A 672 22.28 -13.48 39.88
C ALA A 672 22.95 -14.54 40.76
N GLU A 673 23.65 -15.51 40.16
CA GLU A 673 24.40 -16.55 40.89
C GLU A 673 25.55 -15.97 41.72
N ALA A 674 26.15 -14.87 41.27
CA ALA A 674 27.17 -14.17 42.04
C ALA A 674 26.61 -13.47 43.31
N GLY A 675 25.29 -13.30 43.45
CA GLY A 675 24.65 -12.72 44.62
C GLY A 675 25.22 -11.34 45.00
N ASP A 676 25.68 -11.19 46.24
CA ASP A 676 26.30 -9.96 46.74
C ASP A 676 27.61 -9.61 46.01
N ARG A 677 28.28 -10.61 45.43
CA ARG A 677 29.55 -10.49 44.69
C ARG A 677 29.36 -10.20 43.20
N ALA A 678 28.13 -9.94 42.75
CA ALA A 678 27.86 -9.51 41.37
C ALA A 678 28.71 -8.32 40.90
N ILE A 679 29.04 -7.40 41.82
CA ILE A 679 29.87 -6.23 41.52
C ILE A 679 31.25 -6.66 40.99
N ASP A 680 31.83 -7.73 41.51
CA ASP A 680 33.15 -8.19 41.06
C ASP A 680 33.12 -8.77 39.65
N VAL A 681 32.04 -9.50 39.31
CA VAL A 681 31.81 -9.99 37.94
C VAL A 681 31.71 -8.82 36.97
N LEU A 682 30.93 -7.80 37.34
CA LEU A 682 30.73 -6.61 36.52
C LEU A 682 32.00 -5.75 36.42
N GLU A 683 32.77 -5.58 37.51
CA GLU A 683 34.05 -4.87 37.49
C GLU A 683 35.09 -5.58 36.61
N ALA A 684 35.18 -6.92 36.71
CA ALA A 684 36.05 -7.74 35.87
C ALA A 684 35.65 -7.63 34.40
N LEU A 685 34.35 -7.67 34.11
CA LEU A 685 33.81 -7.51 32.76
C LEU A 685 34.14 -6.12 32.21
N ASP A 686 33.87 -5.05 32.96
CA ASP A 686 34.15 -3.68 32.55
C ASP A 686 35.67 -3.45 32.32
N ALA A 687 36.53 -4.12 33.09
CA ALA A 687 37.97 -4.06 32.91
C ALA A 687 38.44 -4.76 31.63
N ALA A 688 37.93 -5.97 31.35
CA ALA A 688 38.25 -6.72 30.15
C ALA A 688 37.68 -6.03 28.89
N ASP A 689 36.41 -5.63 28.93
CA ASP A 689 35.72 -4.96 27.83
C ASP A 689 36.44 -3.66 27.39
N ARG A 690 36.90 -2.82 28.33
CA ARG A 690 37.74 -1.65 27.98
C ARG A 690 38.99 -2.01 27.19
N ARG A 691 39.60 -3.18 27.43
CA ARG A 691 40.79 -3.66 26.69
C ARG A 691 40.40 -4.26 25.35
N ILE A 692 39.32 -5.04 25.31
CA ILE A 692 38.75 -5.63 24.09
C ILE A 692 38.42 -4.51 23.08
N ARG A 693 37.65 -3.50 23.51
CA ARG A 693 37.28 -2.35 22.66
C ARG A 693 38.49 -1.55 22.18
N ARG A 694 39.52 -1.35 23.02
CA ARG A 694 40.78 -0.69 22.60
C ARG A 694 41.54 -1.42 21.49
N ARG A 695 41.33 -2.73 21.35
CA ARG A 695 41.90 -3.55 20.27
C ARG A 695 40.94 -3.74 19.08
N GLY A 696 39.80 -3.03 19.07
CA GLY A 696 38.78 -3.12 18.02
C GLY A 696 37.85 -4.34 18.16
N GLY A 697 37.95 -5.09 19.27
CA GLY A 697 37.06 -6.20 19.57
C GLY A 697 35.68 -5.75 20.06
N ALA A 698 34.83 -6.72 20.34
CA ALA A 698 33.43 -6.51 20.69
C ALA A 698 32.95 -7.48 21.78
N ILE A 699 31.80 -7.17 22.37
CA ILE A 699 31.13 -8.03 23.34
C ILE A 699 29.68 -8.28 22.90
N ALA A 700 29.21 -9.51 23.07
CA ALA A 700 27.81 -9.87 22.94
C ALA A 700 27.41 -10.78 24.11
N ALA A 701 26.19 -10.61 24.63
CA ALA A 701 25.67 -11.42 25.72
C ALA A 701 24.27 -11.92 25.43
N SER A 702 23.89 -13.07 25.98
CA SER A 702 22.49 -13.48 26.05
C SER A 702 21.92 -13.19 27.44
N CYS A 703 20.61 -12.93 27.49
CA CYS A 703 19.88 -12.61 28.70
C CYS A 703 18.49 -13.26 28.68
N SER A 704 18.16 -14.04 29.71
CA SER A 704 16.89 -14.78 29.76
C SER A 704 15.71 -13.90 30.16
N SER A 705 15.95 -12.92 31.03
CA SER A 705 14.97 -11.94 31.49
C SER A 705 15.65 -10.62 31.86
N VAL A 706 15.20 -9.54 31.25
CA VAL A 706 15.67 -8.18 31.57
C VAL A 706 15.22 -7.77 32.97
N LEU A 707 14.04 -8.23 33.41
CA LEU A 707 13.52 -7.94 34.74
C LEU A 707 14.31 -8.63 35.86
N ARG A 708 14.89 -9.81 35.59
CA ARG A 708 15.79 -10.50 36.53
C ARG A 708 17.20 -9.93 36.52
N ALA A 709 17.62 -9.31 35.41
CA ALA A 709 18.94 -8.72 35.31
C ALA A 709 19.11 -7.60 36.34
N ARG A 710 20.22 -7.63 37.10
CA ARG A 710 20.52 -6.59 38.10
C ARG A 710 20.61 -5.21 37.43
N ALA A 711 20.23 -4.17 38.15
CA ALA A 711 20.29 -2.80 37.65
C ALA A 711 21.68 -2.48 37.05
N GLY A 712 21.70 -1.97 35.82
CA GLY A 712 22.92 -1.62 35.09
C GLY A 712 23.48 -2.71 34.17
N VAL A 713 22.98 -3.96 34.19
CA VAL A 713 23.41 -4.98 33.21
C VAL A 713 22.98 -4.59 31.79
N VAL A 714 21.71 -4.27 31.59
CA VAL A 714 21.17 -3.90 30.26
C VAL A 714 21.81 -2.61 29.72
N GLY A 715 22.08 -1.64 30.59
CA GLY A 715 22.69 -0.36 30.20
C GLY A 715 24.14 -0.46 29.70
N ARG A 716 24.75 -1.66 29.70
CA ARG A 716 26.08 -1.91 29.12
C ARG A 716 26.04 -2.23 27.63
N PHE A 717 24.87 -2.50 27.09
CA PHE A 717 24.68 -2.90 25.70
C PHE A 717 23.98 -1.80 24.92
N ASP A 718 24.52 -1.49 23.75
CA ASP A 718 24.08 -0.40 22.89
C ASP A 718 22.94 -0.84 21.96
N SER A 719 22.86 -2.14 21.67
CA SER A 719 21.85 -2.74 20.81
C SER A 719 21.23 -4.00 21.42
N VAL A 720 19.98 -4.28 21.05
CA VAL A 720 19.21 -5.42 21.53
C VAL A 720 18.67 -6.23 20.35
N LEU A 721 18.96 -7.54 20.35
CA LEU A 721 18.25 -8.53 19.56
C LEU A 721 17.19 -9.18 20.46
N LEU A 722 15.92 -8.83 20.23
CA LEU A 722 14.81 -9.29 21.07
C LEU A 722 14.14 -10.51 20.44
N LEU A 723 14.46 -11.70 20.93
CA LEU A 723 13.75 -12.93 20.56
C LEU A 723 12.46 -13.07 21.37
N ARG A 724 11.79 -14.22 21.25
CA ARG A 724 10.62 -14.55 22.08
C ARG A 724 10.92 -14.37 23.57
N ALA A 725 10.39 -13.31 24.17
CA ALA A 725 10.57 -12.96 25.57
C ALA A 725 9.79 -13.91 26.50
N ALA A 726 10.20 -14.01 27.76
CA ALA A 726 9.54 -14.86 28.74
C ALA A 726 8.14 -14.35 29.13
N SER A 727 7.92 -13.04 29.07
CA SER A 727 6.68 -12.36 29.41
C SER A 727 6.50 -11.08 28.58
N LEU A 728 5.28 -10.54 28.55
CA LEU A 728 5.01 -9.23 27.94
C LEU A 728 5.80 -8.10 28.63
N ASP A 729 5.99 -8.20 29.95
CA ASP A 729 6.73 -7.20 30.71
C ASP A 729 8.24 -7.26 30.41
N ASP A 730 8.82 -8.46 30.26
CA ASP A 730 10.19 -8.61 29.75
C ASP A 730 10.32 -8.07 28.32
N HIS A 731 9.33 -8.34 27.45
CA HIS A 731 9.32 -7.82 26.09
C HIS A 731 9.37 -6.29 26.07
N ARG A 732 8.56 -5.64 26.90
CA ARG A 732 8.55 -4.18 27.05
C ARG A 732 9.84 -3.64 27.65
N ALA A 733 10.35 -4.29 28.70
CA ALA A 733 11.59 -3.88 29.36
C ALA A 733 12.81 -3.99 28.43
N ALA A 734 12.78 -4.91 27.45
CA ALA A 734 13.77 -5.04 26.40
C ALA A 734 13.57 -4.06 25.21
N GLY A 735 12.60 -3.14 25.29
CA GLY A 735 12.32 -2.14 24.25
C GLY A 735 11.29 -2.57 23.20
N GLY A 736 10.64 -3.72 23.37
CA GLY A 736 9.61 -4.22 22.47
C GLY A 736 8.24 -3.57 22.66
N SER A 737 7.46 -3.47 21.58
CA SER A 737 6.09 -2.94 21.62
C SER A 737 5.08 -4.02 22.02
N PRO A 738 3.96 -3.70 22.70
CA PRO A 738 2.98 -4.72 23.09
C PRO A 738 2.38 -5.52 21.93
N ALA A 739 2.22 -4.88 20.75
CA ALA A 739 1.69 -5.53 19.56
C ALA A 739 2.67 -6.55 18.93
N GLY A 740 3.97 -6.40 19.19
CA GLY A 740 5.01 -7.31 18.70
C GLY A 740 5.30 -8.51 19.59
N PHE A 741 4.57 -8.66 20.70
CA PHE A 741 4.76 -9.80 21.60
C PHE A 741 3.99 -11.02 21.10
N ASP A 742 4.74 -12.04 20.68
CA ASP A 742 4.19 -13.33 20.26
C ASP A 742 4.79 -14.47 21.11
N PRO A 743 4.02 -15.07 22.03
CA PRO A 743 4.46 -16.19 22.84
C PRO A 743 4.52 -17.52 22.06
N SER A 744 3.92 -17.59 20.87
CA SER A 744 3.93 -18.76 20.00
C SER A 744 5.05 -18.75 18.96
N ALA A 745 5.79 -17.64 18.86
CA ALA A 745 6.88 -17.45 17.91
C ALA A 745 7.88 -18.62 17.93
N PRO A 746 8.31 -19.14 16.76
CA PRO A 746 9.25 -20.25 16.69
C PRO A 746 10.63 -19.85 17.24
N ARG A 747 11.47 -20.86 17.51
CA ARG A 747 12.85 -20.65 17.97
C ARG A 747 13.61 -19.77 16.95
N GLY A 748 14.32 -18.76 17.43
CA GLY A 748 15.08 -17.81 16.60
C GLY A 748 14.25 -16.68 15.99
N ARG A 749 12.92 -16.68 16.14
CA ARG A 749 12.07 -15.54 15.73
C ARG A 749 12.19 -14.40 16.74
N GLY A 750 12.33 -13.18 16.22
CA GLY A 750 12.43 -11.99 17.06
C GLY A 750 12.39 -10.69 16.29
N LEU A 751 12.92 -9.64 16.93
CA LEU A 751 13.06 -8.29 16.44
C LEU A 751 14.54 -7.87 16.46
N TRP A 752 15.03 -7.39 15.32
CA TRP A 752 16.32 -6.73 15.16
C TRP A 752 16.10 -5.32 14.64
N ARG A 753 16.53 -4.30 15.41
CA ARG A 753 16.24 -2.88 15.13
C ARG A 753 14.76 -2.59 14.79
N GLY A 754 13.85 -3.23 15.51
CA GLY A 754 12.41 -3.09 15.31
C GLY A 754 11.84 -3.83 14.08
N ARG A 755 12.66 -4.57 13.32
CA ARG A 755 12.22 -5.40 12.20
C ARG A 755 12.18 -6.87 12.58
N ALA A 756 11.24 -7.61 12.01
CA ALA A 756 11.17 -9.06 12.22
C ALA A 756 12.44 -9.75 11.70
N ILE A 757 12.98 -10.68 12.47
CA ILE A 757 14.15 -11.46 12.12
C ILE A 757 13.90 -12.95 12.39
N GLN A 758 14.48 -13.80 11.55
CA GLN A 758 14.75 -15.21 11.87
C GLN A 758 16.25 -15.39 12.02
N VAL A 759 16.70 -15.76 13.21
CA VAL A 759 18.10 -16.08 13.47
C VAL A 759 18.47 -17.38 12.75
N LEU A 760 19.73 -17.46 12.31
CA LEU A 760 20.28 -18.68 11.72
C LEU A 760 20.19 -19.86 12.70
N GLU A 761 20.03 -21.05 12.16
CA GLU A 761 20.28 -22.28 12.89
C GLU A 761 21.78 -22.45 13.10
N ARG A 762 22.15 -22.98 14.26
CA ARG A 762 23.52 -23.38 14.56
C ARG A 762 23.92 -24.57 13.68
N GLU A 763 25.02 -24.46 12.95
CA GLU A 763 25.51 -25.51 12.05
C GLU A 763 26.79 -26.18 12.57
N GLN A 764 27.55 -25.50 13.43
CA GLN A 764 28.80 -25.99 13.98
C GLN A 764 28.64 -26.31 15.47
N GLU A 765 29.60 -27.05 16.03
CA GLU A 765 29.65 -27.22 17.48
C GLU A 765 29.92 -25.87 18.16
N PRO A 766 29.24 -25.59 19.29
CA PRO A 766 29.45 -24.36 20.02
C PRO A 766 30.89 -24.26 20.49
N ILE A 767 31.46 -23.06 20.39
CA ILE A 767 32.79 -22.76 20.91
C ILE A 767 32.80 -23.06 22.42
N ALA A 768 33.76 -23.88 22.84
CA ALA A 768 33.91 -24.23 24.24
C ALA A 768 34.17 -22.99 25.12
N ALA A 769 33.57 -22.97 26.32
CA ALA A 769 33.83 -21.91 27.28
C ALA A 769 35.31 -21.92 27.70
N ARG A 770 35.87 -20.73 27.87
CA ARG A 770 37.24 -20.56 28.33
C ARG A 770 37.33 -20.83 29.83
N ILE A 771 37.78 -22.03 30.19
CA ILE A 771 38.00 -22.42 31.59
C ILE A 771 39.31 -21.77 32.06
N PRO A 772 39.32 -21.00 33.17
CA PRO A 772 40.53 -20.42 33.70
C PRO A 772 41.47 -21.51 34.23
N VAL A 773 42.77 -21.24 34.14
CA VAL A 773 43.82 -22.11 34.68
C VAL A 773 43.89 -21.87 36.19
N ILE A 774 43.35 -22.80 36.96
CA ILE A 774 43.52 -22.81 38.41
C ILE A 774 44.82 -23.56 38.74
N PRO A 775 45.87 -22.86 39.22
CA PRO A 775 47.15 -23.50 39.47
C PRO A 775 47.02 -24.53 40.58
N VAL A 776 47.75 -25.63 40.44
CA VAL A 776 47.97 -26.58 41.52
C VAL A 776 49.00 -25.96 42.47
N TRP A 777 48.64 -25.82 43.74
CA TRP A 777 49.47 -25.24 44.78
C TRP A 777 49.93 -26.29 45.77
N SER A 778 51.22 -26.27 46.06
CA SER A 778 51.87 -27.11 47.05
C SER A 778 52.43 -26.25 48.18
N PRO A 779 52.32 -26.70 49.45
CA PRO A 779 52.97 -26.08 50.60
C PRO A 779 54.47 -25.83 50.36
N PRO A 780 54.95 -24.57 50.42
CA PRO A 780 56.39 -24.30 50.34
C PRO A 780 57.10 -24.82 51.61
N ALA A 781 58.22 -25.52 51.41
CA ALA A 781 59.02 -26.05 52.51
C ALA A 781 59.63 -24.92 53.37
N GLY A 782 59.55 -25.06 54.69
CA GLY A 782 60.18 -24.13 55.64
C GLY A 782 59.46 -22.80 55.88
N LEU A 783 58.25 -22.61 55.33
CA LEU A 783 57.42 -21.43 55.60
C LEU A 783 56.25 -21.75 56.54
N PRO A 784 55.85 -20.81 57.40
CA PRO A 784 54.66 -20.95 58.23
C PRO A 784 53.39 -20.87 57.37
N ILE A 785 52.47 -21.83 57.52
CA ILE A 785 51.22 -21.94 56.77
C ILE A 785 50.04 -21.89 57.74
N ALA A 786 49.28 -20.79 57.66
CA ALA A 786 48.06 -20.60 58.43
C ALA A 786 46.85 -20.99 57.60
N VAL A 787 46.17 -22.08 57.95
CA VAL A 787 44.93 -22.53 57.32
C VAL A 787 43.74 -22.01 58.11
N VAL A 788 42.86 -21.27 57.43
CA VAL A 788 41.59 -20.79 57.96
C VAL A 788 40.48 -21.67 57.43
N SER A 789 39.72 -22.30 58.31
CA SER A 789 38.57 -23.12 57.95
C SER A 789 37.44 -23.00 58.98
N PRO A 790 36.16 -22.93 58.57
CA PRO A 790 35.04 -22.97 59.51
C PRO A 790 34.87 -24.35 60.18
N ARG A 791 35.57 -25.37 59.68
CA ARG A 791 35.57 -26.74 60.22
C ARG A 791 37.00 -27.22 60.42
N PRO A 792 37.75 -26.62 61.37
CA PRO A 792 39.19 -26.82 61.48
C PRO A 792 39.58 -28.29 61.73
N THR A 793 38.78 -29.03 62.52
CA THR A 793 39.00 -30.47 62.76
C THR A 793 38.86 -31.30 61.49
N VAL A 794 37.79 -31.09 60.72
CA VAL A 794 37.53 -31.79 59.46
C VAL A 794 38.62 -31.49 58.43
N THR A 795 39.01 -30.21 58.31
CA THR A 795 40.07 -29.78 57.40
C THR A 795 41.43 -30.35 57.82
N ALA A 796 41.76 -30.35 59.11
CA ALA A 796 42.97 -30.97 59.62
C ALA A 796 43.03 -32.48 59.33
N ASP A 797 41.93 -33.21 59.55
CA ASP A 797 41.86 -34.65 59.26
C ASP A 797 41.92 -34.94 57.75
N ARG A 798 41.40 -34.03 56.92
CA ARG A 798 41.53 -34.12 55.45
C ARG A 798 42.99 -33.93 55.03
N LEU A 799 43.69 -32.95 55.60
CA LEU A 799 45.11 -32.69 55.32
C LEU A 799 46.02 -33.83 55.82
N ARG A 800 45.76 -34.37 57.02
CA ARG A 800 46.49 -35.52 57.57
C ARG A 800 46.34 -36.77 56.70
N ARG A 801 45.12 -37.06 56.22
CA ARG A 801 44.87 -38.18 55.29
C ARG A 801 45.62 -38.02 53.96
N ARG A 802 46.00 -36.78 53.60
CA ARG A 802 46.81 -36.46 52.43
C ARG A 802 48.32 -36.41 52.73
N GLY A 803 48.76 -36.94 53.88
CA GLY A 803 50.19 -37.03 54.24
C GLY A 803 50.81 -35.71 54.73
N ILE A 804 49.98 -34.71 55.04
CA ILE A 804 50.43 -33.40 55.52
C ILE A 804 50.40 -33.41 57.04
N GLU A 805 51.56 -33.21 57.66
CA GLU A 805 51.65 -33.11 59.11
C GLU A 805 51.08 -31.77 59.59
N VAL A 806 49.91 -31.85 60.21
CA VAL A 806 49.18 -30.71 60.80
C VAL A 806 49.49 -30.66 62.30
N GLY A 807 50.07 -29.55 62.75
CA GLY A 807 50.28 -29.28 64.17
C GLY A 807 48.95 -29.02 64.88
N SER A 808 48.40 -30.05 65.54
CA SER A 808 47.23 -29.99 66.44
C SER A 808 47.57 -29.14 67.67
N ASP A 809 46.77 -28.19 68.18
CA ASP A 809 45.33 -28.20 68.47
C ASP A 809 44.89 -26.74 68.82
N PRO A 810 43.73 -26.21 68.36
CA PRO A 810 43.23 -24.88 68.70
C PRO A 810 43.18 -24.57 70.21
N MET A 811 43.00 -25.58 71.06
CA MET A 811 42.95 -25.40 72.51
C MET A 811 44.32 -25.14 73.15
N VAL A 812 45.43 -25.44 72.45
CA VAL A 812 46.81 -25.13 72.86
C VAL A 812 47.25 -23.74 72.39
N LEU A 813 46.62 -23.20 71.33
CA LEU A 813 46.86 -21.83 70.83
C LEU A 813 46.42 -20.75 71.83
N ALA A 814 45.33 -20.98 72.58
CA ALA A 814 44.83 -20.05 73.61
C ALA A 814 45.75 -19.94 74.84
N GLY A 815 46.58 -20.95 75.11
CA GLY A 815 47.45 -21.01 76.29
C GLY A 815 48.82 -20.37 76.09
N VAL A 816 49.25 -20.08 74.85
CA VAL A 816 50.67 -19.79 74.61
C VAL A 816 50.91 -18.81 73.45
N GLY A 817 50.78 -17.52 73.74
CA GLY A 817 51.34 -16.47 72.88
C GLY A 817 52.86 -16.57 72.66
N ALA A 818 53.56 -17.45 73.39
CA ALA A 818 55.00 -17.72 73.29
C ALA A 818 55.38 -18.96 72.45
N ILE A 819 54.55 -20.02 72.35
CA ILE A 819 54.89 -21.24 71.59
C ILE A 819 54.56 -21.10 70.11
N VAL A 820 53.60 -20.27 69.70
CA VAL A 820 53.32 -20.09 68.26
C VAL A 820 54.45 -19.36 67.54
N ALA A 821 55.15 -18.45 68.25
CA ALA A 821 56.36 -17.83 67.74
C ALA A 821 57.55 -18.81 67.67
N ASP A 822 57.57 -19.86 68.50
CA ASP A 822 58.65 -20.85 68.55
C ASP A 822 58.39 -22.04 67.60
N GLY A 823 57.14 -22.50 67.48
CA GLY A 823 56.69 -23.52 66.55
C GLY A 823 56.66 -23.07 65.08
N LEU A 824 56.62 -21.76 64.82
CA LEU A 824 56.87 -21.20 63.48
C LEU A 824 58.36 -20.90 63.23
N ARG A 825 59.25 -21.07 64.23
CA ARG A 825 60.70 -20.74 64.14
C ARG A 825 61.66 -21.92 64.40
N GLY A 826 61.20 -23.08 64.87
CA GLY A 826 62.06 -24.19 65.31
C GLY A 826 61.89 -25.53 64.58
N GLY A 827 62.86 -25.89 63.74
CA GLY A 827 63.18 -27.29 63.37
C GLY A 827 62.51 -27.88 62.11
N PRO A 828 63.06 -28.97 61.51
CA PRO A 828 62.94 -29.26 60.06
C PRO A 828 61.63 -29.89 59.58
N ALA A 829 60.61 -30.00 60.42
CA ALA A 829 59.35 -30.66 60.08
C ALA A 829 58.20 -29.97 60.86
N HIS A 830 57.29 -29.30 60.16
CA HIS A 830 56.07 -28.73 60.77
C HIS A 830 55.80 -27.28 60.35
N GLY A 831 54.71 -26.97 59.66
CA GLY A 831 54.32 -25.58 59.46
C GLY A 831 52.85 -25.32 59.17
N VAL A 832 51.98 -26.33 59.15
CA VAL A 832 50.54 -26.15 58.84
C VAL A 832 49.74 -26.11 60.14
N VAL A 833 49.16 -24.95 60.44
CA VAL A 833 48.23 -24.75 61.58
C VAL A 833 46.84 -24.51 61.01
N VAL A 834 45.84 -25.26 61.48
CA VAL A 834 44.44 -25.13 61.04
C VAL A 834 43.59 -24.61 62.19
N ALA A 835 42.92 -23.48 61.98
CA ALA A 835 41.97 -22.93 62.93
C ALA A 835 40.82 -22.18 62.22
N ASP A 836 39.75 -21.90 62.96
CA ASP A 836 38.69 -21.01 62.47
C ASP A 836 39.10 -19.53 62.57
N ALA A 837 38.30 -18.65 61.96
CA ALA A 837 38.62 -17.22 61.91
C ALA A 837 38.64 -16.58 63.31
N GLU A 838 37.76 -17.00 64.22
CA GLU A 838 37.68 -16.48 65.59
C GLU A 838 38.95 -16.81 66.38
N THR A 839 39.43 -18.06 66.29
CA THR A 839 40.67 -18.51 66.93
C THR A 839 41.89 -17.78 66.37
N TRP A 840 41.95 -17.57 65.06
CA TRP A 840 43.02 -16.79 64.43
C TRP A 840 43.02 -15.32 64.88
N GLN A 841 41.84 -14.73 65.08
CA GLN A 841 41.72 -13.37 65.62
C GLN A 841 42.12 -13.28 67.09
N ALA A 842 41.73 -14.26 67.90
CA ALA A 842 42.15 -14.35 69.31
C ALA A 842 43.67 -14.47 69.45
N THR A 843 44.35 -15.05 68.45
CA THR A 843 45.80 -15.25 68.41
C THR A 843 46.49 -14.32 67.40
N TRP A 844 46.20 -13.01 67.48
CA TRP A 844 46.65 -12.01 66.50
C TRP A 844 48.18 -12.01 66.22
N SER A 845 49.03 -12.27 67.21
CA SER A 845 50.49 -12.30 67.03
C SER A 845 50.95 -13.41 66.08
N ALA A 846 50.32 -14.58 66.16
CA ALA A 846 50.57 -15.70 65.26
C ALA A 846 50.08 -15.41 63.85
N LEU A 847 48.87 -14.85 63.74
CA LEU A 847 48.30 -14.45 62.46
C LEU A 847 49.14 -13.36 61.77
N ALA A 848 49.63 -12.37 62.53
CA ALA A 848 50.49 -11.32 62.01
C ALA A 848 51.83 -11.87 61.50
N LEU A 849 52.39 -12.88 62.17
CA LEU A 849 53.60 -13.58 61.72
C LEU A 849 53.33 -14.37 60.42
N ALA A 850 52.24 -15.14 60.36
CA ALA A 850 51.85 -15.89 59.16
C ALA A 850 51.60 -14.97 57.95
N ARG A 851 51.00 -13.78 58.17
CA ARG A 851 50.79 -12.79 57.10
C ARG A 851 52.08 -12.10 56.62
N ARG A 852 53.09 -11.96 57.50
CA ARG A 852 54.33 -11.25 57.19
C ARG A 852 55.41 -12.16 56.62
N GLU A 853 55.52 -13.37 57.16
CA GLU A 853 56.62 -14.31 56.92
C GLU A 853 56.16 -15.64 56.32
N GLY A 854 54.85 -15.84 56.12
CA GLY A 854 54.27 -17.12 55.72
C GLY A 854 53.21 -17.04 54.61
N VAL A 855 52.38 -18.08 54.55
CA VAL A 855 51.26 -18.22 53.60
C VAL A 855 49.97 -18.44 54.39
N VAL A 856 48.92 -17.70 54.05
CA VAL A 856 47.58 -17.94 54.59
C VAL A 856 46.76 -18.69 53.55
N VAL A 857 46.12 -19.79 53.92
CA VAL A 857 45.25 -20.56 53.04
C VAL A 857 43.84 -20.57 53.60
N LEU A 858 42.87 -20.12 52.81
CA LEU A 858 41.46 -20.15 53.15
C LEU A 858 40.83 -21.40 52.54
N VAL A 859 40.28 -22.27 53.39
CA VAL A 859 39.62 -23.52 53.01
C VAL A 859 38.19 -23.47 53.50
N ASP A 860 37.22 -23.43 52.57
CA ASP A 860 35.79 -23.30 52.89
C ASP A 860 35.43 -22.09 53.76
N ALA A 861 36.32 -21.11 53.84
CA ALA A 861 36.10 -19.91 54.64
C ALA A 861 35.07 -18.99 53.97
N SER A 862 34.09 -18.53 54.75
CA SER A 862 33.18 -17.51 54.27
C SER A 862 33.92 -16.20 53.99
N GLU A 863 33.30 -15.30 53.23
CA GLU A 863 33.90 -13.98 52.99
C GLU A 863 34.11 -13.19 54.30
N SER A 864 33.19 -13.35 55.27
CA SER A 864 33.32 -12.74 56.59
C SER A 864 34.56 -13.25 57.31
N ASP A 865 34.78 -14.58 57.30
CA ASP A 865 35.95 -15.23 57.89
C ASP A 865 37.25 -14.78 57.22
N ALA A 866 37.23 -14.72 55.89
CA ALA A 866 38.37 -14.26 55.11
C ALA A 866 38.72 -12.79 55.43
N ARG A 867 37.72 -11.89 55.54
CA ARG A 867 37.93 -10.49 55.93
C ARG A 867 38.38 -10.35 57.38
N ALA A 868 37.86 -11.18 58.28
CA ALA A 868 38.25 -11.22 59.69
C ALA A 868 39.75 -11.49 59.85
N VAL A 869 40.31 -12.34 59.00
CA VAL A 869 41.72 -12.75 59.06
C VAL A 869 42.64 -11.85 58.21
N LEU A 870 42.23 -11.49 56.99
CA LEU A 870 43.06 -10.72 56.05
C LEU A 870 42.91 -9.20 56.21
N GLY A 871 41.80 -8.74 56.78
CA GLY A 871 41.42 -7.33 56.93
C GLY A 871 40.52 -6.81 55.81
N ALA A 872 39.76 -5.75 56.10
CA ALA A 872 38.67 -5.25 55.24
C ALA A 872 39.10 -4.75 53.84
N ARG A 873 40.39 -4.45 53.63
CA ARG A 873 40.91 -3.96 52.34
C ARG A 873 41.42 -5.06 51.40
N ALA A 874 41.47 -6.32 51.85
CA ALA A 874 41.93 -7.41 51.01
C ALA A 874 40.91 -7.73 49.90
N ARG A 875 41.33 -7.75 48.64
CA ARG A 875 40.51 -8.24 47.52
C ARG A 875 40.63 -9.76 47.46
N ILE A 876 39.56 -10.44 47.87
CA ILE A 876 39.51 -11.90 47.94
C ILE A 876 38.85 -12.42 46.65
N PRO A 877 39.53 -13.27 45.85
CA PRO A 877 38.96 -13.86 44.65
C PRO A 877 37.63 -14.56 44.93
N LEU A 878 36.71 -14.50 43.96
CA LEU A 878 35.54 -15.38 43.98
C LEU A 878 35.99 -16.84 43.93
N ARG A 879 35.39 -17.67 44.77
CA ARG A 879 35.65 -19.11 44.85
C ARG A 879 34.39 -19.86 44.42
N ASP A 880 34.57 -21.02 43.80
CA ASP A 880 33.48 -21.96 43.55
C ASP A 880 33.23 -22.79 44.83
N ASP A 881 32.07 -22.60 45.46
CA ASP A 881 31.70 -23.33 46.69
C ASP A 881 31.41 -24.82 46.41
N ASP A 882 31.11 -25.18 45.16
CA ASP A 882 30.90 -26.56 44.73
C ASP A 882 32.21 -27.28 44.34
N ALA A 883 33.36 -26.60 44.42
CA ALA A 883 34.69 -27.14 44.13
C ALA A 883 35.48 -27.40 45.45
N PRO A 884 35.31 -28.55 46.11
CA PRO A 884 35.82 -28.78 47.46
C PRO A 884 37.35 -28.88 47.57
N ASP A 885 38.09 -28.92 46.45
CA ASP A 885 39.56 -28.92 46.42
C ASP A 885 40.14 -27.53 46.08
N GLU A 886 39.28 -26.54 45.81
CA GLU A 886 39.68 -25.17 45.56
C GLU A 886 39.87 -24.39 46.86
N VAL A 887 41.04 -23.76 46.97
CA VAL A 887 41.47 -22.97 48.12
C VAL A 887 41.89 -21.57 47.65
N ILE A 888 41.82 -20.59 48.55
CA ILE A 888 42.41 -19.27 48.30
C ILE A 888 43.74 -19.21 49.04
N VAL A 889 44.81 -19.00 48.29
CA VAL A 889 46.16 -18.87 48.83
C VAL A 889 46.52 -17.39 48.87
N VAL A 890 47.05 -16.93 50.00
CA VAL A 890 47.52 -15.56 50.20
C VAL A 890 49.00 -15.62 50.54
N ASP A 891 49.82 -15.18 49.60
CA ASP A 891 51.27 -15.04 49.78
C ASP A 891 51.71 -13.59 49.48
N SER A 892 53.03 -13.37 49.32
CA SER A 892 53.61 -12.07 48.99
C SER A 892 53.06 -11.39 47.73
N ARG A 893 52.45 -12.15 46.80
CA ARG A 893 51.82 -11.64 45.56
C ARG A 893 50.36 -11.22 45.78
N GLY A 894 49.78 -11.58 46.92
CA GLY A 894 48.38 -11.36 47.26
C GLY A 894 47.50 -12.61 47.14
N PRO A 895 46.18 -12.47 47.34
CA PRO A 895 45.24 -13.59 47.28
C PRO A 895 44.99 -14.10 45.85
N PHE A 896 45.09 -15.42 45.63
CA PHE A 896 44.75 -16.08 44.36
C PHE A 896 44.05 -17.43 44.57
N ARG A 897 43.26 -17.87 43.58
CA ARG A 897 42.61 -19.20 43.57
C ARG A 897 43.66 -20.27 43.24
N ALA A 898 43.64 -21.39 43.94
CA ALA A 898 44.47 -22.54 43.63
C ALA A 898 43.74 -23.85 43.97
N ARG A 899 44.21 -24.96 43.40
CA ARG A 899 43.84 -26.31 43.86
C ARG A 899 44.95 -26.82 44.74
N TRP A 900 44.60 -27.34 45.92
CA TRP A 900 45.60 -27.98 46.75
C TRP A 900 46.12 -29.24 46.03
N ALA A 901 47.43 -29.34 45.80
CA ALA A 901 48.03 -30.49 45.13
C ALA A 901 47.74 -31.79 45.89
N GLU A 902 47.08 -32.75 45.24
CA GLU A 902 47.21 -34.15 45.66
C GLU A 902 48.61 -34.64 45.29
N LEU A 903 49.34 -35.21 46.25
CA LEU A 903 50.31 -36.26 45.91
C LEU A 903 49.48 -37.37 45.27
N GLU A 904 49.77 -37.71 44.00
CA GLU A 904 49.22 -38.92 43.39
C GLU A 904 49.40 -40.11 44.35
N PRO A 905 48.42 -41.03 44.47
CA PRO A 905 48.73 -42.34 45.01
C PRO A 905 49.78 -42.96 44.09
N ASP A 906 50.95 -43.25 44.65
CA ASP A 906 52.08 -43.93 44.04
C ASP A 906 51.59 -44.99 43.02
N LEU A 907 51.77 -44.74 41.72
CA LEU A 907 51.62 -45.73 40.65
C LEU A 907 52.77 -46.75 40.66
N GLY A 908 53.20 -47.14 41.86
CA GLY A 908 54.28 -48.09 42.15
C GLY A 908 53.77 -49.40 42.74
N SER A 909 52.65 -49.96 42.25
CA SER A 909 52.22 -51.33 42.65
C SER A 909 51.14 -51.95 41.73
N ALA A 910 51.04 -51.57 40.45
CA ALA A 910 50.08 -52.17 39.51
C ALA A 910 50.70 -53.22 38.56
N ALA A 911 51.87 -53.77 38.89
CA ALA A 911 52.44 -54.94 38.19
C ALA A 911 52.12 -56.28 38.87
N ASP A 912 51.59 -56.26 40.10
CA ASP A 912 51.22 -57.47 40.85
C ASP A 912 49.77 -57.37 41.30
N ARG A 913 48.84 -57.72 40.40
CA ARG A 913 47.61 -58.48 40.69
C ARG A 913 46.69 -58.52 39.46
N ILE A 914 46.75 -59.68 38.78
CA ILE A 914 45.61 -60.45 38.23
C ILE A 914 44.95 -59.83 36.98
N GLY A 915 44.84 -60.53 35.85
CA GLY A 915 44.62 -61.98 35.67
C GLY A 915 43.17 -62.24 35.28
#